data_AF-Q12RS3-F1
#
_entry.id   AF-Q12RS3-F1
#
_cell.length_a   1.000
_cell.length_b   1.000
_cell.length_c   1.000
_cell.angle_alpha   90.00
_cell.angle_beta   90.00
_cell.angle_gamma   90.00
#
_symmetry.space_group_name_H-M   'P 1'
#
loop_
_entity.id
_entity.type
_entity.pdbx_description
1 polymer ?
#
loop_
_entity_poly.entity_id
_entity_poly.type
_entity_poly.pdbx_seq_one_letter_code
_entity_poly.pdbx_strand_id
1 'polypeptide(L)'
;MIFVFDNIEINTALVTITRNRQALEIEPKLFSLLVYLCQNPNRAISRDELINTVWENRFVSEAAINRAIGQLRKHIEDDTSHPKYIRTVSKVGYRLDAVVQHIPQAQFQWEAKKQLSNNKRNISPKAVIFVFFVLISIILVLFTVPQLDTPQLSTSVSIDNISPITTSSNISFNPHFDTANNELLYLFKEHSRSSAQIKALNSQHKTLELSQDNYYYTDVVSFDDTRVIASRLTDLKQRDCEIVTINKITHETQKITDCGKSIINDLLFDKVSNMLYYRFRKNVSHPYAIYAISLASFRIHQLSRPVSTGNGLGHTVFTLSPNKQQLAMIEYQSTAEDELQVFDLQSQQIIQRHSVPKDIHSVLYRSPTSLLMVNSEGMHSLDLVNAQITSVEHTAEFGRFSYKGDNEIVFEKYYFQSNLVQIPLDTTESTNLTKLMGVNGNASIAHHSDTIIFYAITPQSTAIKLRQPDGEILDSQFPETARHVANFDWFDDDSQLVASVNSQLYLLNLKNLKWRRLPLDFKTIHHVSVIDGENVLFSAEKNGDWNLWSLDLATNALTLMTNTEAYSGQVYKNTLYYTKFSTPGLFYKDITTDNEQSLIPDLPVTEWTNWQIIEDTLIYRQDHHLMQYDLNSKKTLLLFDLNNKPIRACRVNHKISKLICELQQHSVSNIWQADIRD
;
A
#
# COMPACT_ATOMS: atom_id res chain seq x y z
N MET A 1 11.67 -34.54 14.79
CA MET A 1 12.61 -34.78 15.92
C MET A 1 12.29 -33.78 17.02
N ILE A 2 12.46 -34.15 18.29
CA ILE A 2 12.25 -33.21 19.42
C ILE A 2 13.60 -32.96 20.09
N PHE A 3 13.97 -31.70 20.27
CA PHE A 3 15.13 -31.29 21.06
C PHE A 3 14.65 -30.70 22.38
N VAL A 4 15.26 -31.12 23.50
CA VAL A 4 14.95 -30.59 24.83
C VAL A 4 16.23 -30.13 25.49
N PHE A 5 16.24 -28.92 26.02
CA PHE A 5 17.30 -28.45 26.92
C PHE A 5 16.69 -27.53 27.98
N ASP A 6 17.05 -27.78 29.25
CA ASP A 6 16.47 -27.11 30.41
C ASP A 6 14.92 -27.14 30.36
N ASN A 7 14.25 -25.99 30.33
CA ASN A 7 12.80 -25.84 30.25
C ASN A 7 12.29 -25.57 28.83
N ILE A 8 13.13 -25.76 27.80
CA ILE A 8 12.82 -25.49 26.39
C ILE A 8 12.67 -26.79 25.62
N GLU A 9 11.54 -26.94 24.93
CA GLU A 9 11.25 -28.06 24.04
C GLU A 9 11.00 -27.54 22.62
N ILE A 10 11.68 -28.11 21.63
CA ILE A 10 11.59 -27.75 20.21
C ILE A 10 11.12 -28.98 19.43
N ASN A 11 9.95 -28.89 18.81
CA ASN A 11 9.39 -29.95 17.98
C ASN A 11 9.52 -29.58 16.51
N THR A 12 10.42 -30.25 15.78
CA THR A 12 10.68 -29.92 14.37
C THR A 12 9.57 -30.32 13.42
N ALA A 13 8.68 -31.25 13.81
CA ALA A 13 7.61 -31.71 12.94
C ALA A 13 6.35 -30.86 13.06
N LEU A 14 6.09 -30.33 14.25
CA LEU A 14 5.01 -29.39 14.48
C LEU A 14 5.46 -27.93 14.30
N VAL A 15 6.76 -27.69 14.13
CA VAL A 15 7.36 -26.34 14.04
C VAL A 15 6.99 -25.49 15.26
N THR A 16 7.11 -26.09 16.46
CA THR A 16 6.76 -25.43 17.72
C THR A 16 7.93 -25.38 18.68
N ILE A 17 7.98 -24.31 19.47
CA ILE A 17 8.89 -24.16 20.60
C ILE A 17 8.04 -23.88 21.83
N THR A 18 8.33 -24.56 22.93
CA THR A 18 7.73 -24.24 24.24
C THR A 18 8.81 -23.97 25.26
N ARG A 19 8.53 -23.04 26.18
CA ARG A 19 9.37 -22.74 27.34
C ARG A 19 8.48 -22.78 28.57
N ASN A 20 8.85 -23.55 29.61
CA ASN A 20 7.96 -23.80 30.76
C ASN A 20 6.57 -24.31 30.35
N ARG A 21 6.47 -25.12 29.27
CA ARG A 21 5.20 -25.60 28.68
C ARG A 21 4.27 -24.52 28.12
N GLN A 22 4.75 -23.29 27.96
CA GLN A 22 4.05 -22.24 27.22
C GLN A 22 4.63 -22.13 25.81
N ALA A 23 3.76 -22.01 24.80
CA ALA A 23 4.19 -21.84 23.41
C ALA A 23 4.90 -20.49 23.23
N LEU A 24 6.03 -20.50 22.53
CA LEU A 24 6.74 -19.30 22.11
C LEU A 24 6.42 -19.02 20.65
N GLU A 25 5.89 -17.83 20.37
CA GLU A 25 5.79 -17.32 19.00
C GLU A 25 7.17 -16.83 18.56
N ILE A 26 7.67 -17.38 17.45
CA ILE A 26 9.01 -17.09 16.96
C ILE A 26 9.04 -17.19 15.44
N GLU A 27 9.76 -16.28 14.79
CA GLU A 27 9.87 -16.25 13.33
C GLU A 27 10.47 -17.56 12.78
N PRO A 28 10.02 -18.06 11.61
CA PRO A 28 10.49 -19.32 11.02
C PRO A 28 12.01 -19.40 10.84
N LYS A 29 12.66 -18.27 10.58
CA LYS A 29 14.12 -18.22 10.40
C LYS A 29 14.86 -18.34 11.73
N LEU A 30 14.34 -17.76 12.81
CA LEU A 30 14.88 -17.92 14.17
C LEU A 30 14.66 -19.34 14.69
N PHE A 31 13.51 -19.95 14.36
CA PHE A 31 13.26 -21.37 14.59
C PHE A 31 14.33 -22.24 13.93
N SER A 32 14.57 -22.01 12.63
CA SER A 32 15.57 -22.75 11.86
C SER A 32 16.99 -22.59 12.44
N LEU A 33 17.34 -21.37 12.86
CA LEU A 33 18.60 -21.07 13.54
C LEU A 33 18.76 -21.84 14.85
N LEU A 34 17.71 -21.86 15.69
CA LEU A 34 17.75 -22.58 16.96
C LEU A 34 17.84 -24.09 16.76
N VAL A 35 17.10 -24.64 15.79
CA VAL A 35 17.19 -26.06 15.43
C VAL A 35 18.60 -26.42 14.98
N TYR A 36 19.23 -25.60 14.14
CA TYR A 36 20.60 -25.85 13.67
C TYR A 36 21.62 -25.81 14.81
N LEU A 37 21.46 -24.87 15.76
CA LEU A 37 22.27 -24.81 16.97
C LEU A 37 22.05 -26.03 17.88
N CYS A 38 20.82 -26.52 17.99
CA CYS A 38 20.49 -27.74 18.77
C CYS A 38 21.00 -29.02 18.13
N GLN A 39 21.16 -29.06 16.81
CA GLN A 39 21.82 -30.15 16.10
C GLN A 39 23.34 -30.15 16.30
N ASN A 40 23.92 -29.00 16.68
CA ASN A 40 25.35 -28.80 16.86
C ASN A 40 25.69 -28.22 18.25
N PRO A 41 25.22 -28.82 19.35
CA PRO A 41 25.42 -28.26 20.68
C PRO A 41 26.91 -28.26 21.05
N ASN A 42 27.32 -27.26 21.82
CA ASN A 42 28.71 -27.07 22.29
C ASN A 42 29.76 -26.91 21.18
N ARG A 43 29.36 -26.71 19.90
CA ARG A 43 30.25 -26.38 18.78
C ARG A 43 30.14 -24.91 18.38
N ALA A 44 31.27 -24.23 18.23
CA ALA A 44 31.28 -22.89 17.66
C ALA A 44 30.97 -22.95 16.16
N ILE A 45 29.85 -22.34 15.77
CA ILE A 45 29.38 -22.24 14.39
C ILE A 45 29.81 -20.90 13.82
N SER A 46 30.50 -20.90 12.67
CA SER A 46 30.92 -19.66 12.03
C SER A 46 29.75 -18.91 11.40
N ARG A 47 29.92 -17.61 11.16
CA ARG A 47 28.90 -16.80 10.47
C ARG A 47 28.66 -17.30 9.05
N ASP A 48 29.71 -17.64 8.32
CA ASP A 48 29.58 -18.20 6.96
C ASP A 48 28.85 -19.54 6.97
N GLU A 49 29.10 -20.40 7.97
CA GLU A 49 28.39 -21.67 8.10
C GLU A 49 26.90 -21.45 8.41
N LEU A 50 26.59 -20.48 9.26
CA LEU A 50 25.21 -20.08 9.52
C LEU A 50 24.55 -19.55 8.24
N ILE A 51 25.22 -18.69 7.47
CA ILE A 51 24.70 -18.18 6.18
C ILE A 51 24.41 -19.34 5.23
N ASN A 52 25.35 -20.27 5.10
CA ASN A 52 25.23 -21.36 4.13
C ASN A 52 24.11 -22.34 4.50
N THR A 53 23.90 -22.62 5.79
CA THR A 53 22.95 -23.64 6.24
C THR A 53 21.57 -23.10 6.61
N VAL A 54 21.51 -22.00 7.36
CA VAL A 54 20.24 -21.42 7.85
C VAL A 54 19.66 -20.41 6.84
N TRP A 55 20.52 -19.71 6.11
CA TRP A 55 20.13 -18.73 5.08
C TRP A 55 20.35 -19.23 3.64
N GLU A 56 20.72 -20.50 3.44
CA GLU A 56 20.80 -21.15 2.13
C GLU A 56 21.62 -20.34 1.09
N ASN A 57 22.79 -19.82 1.50
CA ASN A 57 23.69 -18.99 0.68
C ASN A 57 23.10 -17.64 0.18
N ARG A 58 22.01 -17.14 0.78
CA ARG A 58 21.54 -15.77 0.48
C ARG A 58 22.55 -14.73 1.02
N PHE A 59 22.73 -13.63 0.29
CA PHE A 59 23.55 -12.51 0.76
C PHE A 59 22.89 -11.85 1.98
N VAL A 60 23.44 -12.12 3.17
CA VAL A 60 22.95 -11.61 4.45
C VAL A 60 24.06 -10.82 5.12
N SER A 61 23.77 -9.58 5.50
CA SER A 61 24.76 -8.73 6.19
C SER A 61 25.05 -9.25 7.61
N GLU A 62 26.25 -9.00 8.12
CA GLU A 62 26.62 -9.38 9.50
C GLU A 62 25.66 -8.80 10.55
N ALA A 63 25.11 -7.62 10.28
CA ALA A 63 24.11 -6.97 11.13
C ALA A 63 22.81 -7.78 11.21
N ALA A 64 22.42 -8.50 10.16
CA ALA A 64 21.24 -9.35 10.18
C ALA A 64 21.45 -10.62 11.03
N ILE A 65 22.64 -11.24 10.98
CA ILE A 65 22.97 -12.39 11.84
C ILE A 65 23.01 -11.98 13.31
N ASN A 66 23.63 -10.81 13.61
CA ASN A 66 23.67 -10.26 14.96
C ASN A 66 22.26 -9.98 15.51
N ARG A 67 21.37 -9.42 14.67
CA ARG A 67 19.95 -9.21 15.02
C ARG A 67 19.23 -10.53 15.27
N ALA A 68 19.42 -11.53 14.42
CA ALA A 68 18.79 -12.84 14.58
C ALA A 68 19.20 -13.52 15.90
N ILE A 69 20.50 -13.53 16.24
CA ILE A 69 20.97 -14.06 17.53
C ILE A 69 20.43 -13.24 18.71
N GLY A 70 20.39 -11.90 18.58
CA GLY A 70 19.82 -11.03 19.60
C GLY A 70 18.34 -11.31 19.85
N GLN A 71 17.55 -11.51 18.80
CA GLN A 71 16.14 -11.87 18.91
C GLN A 71 15.97 -13.27 19.50
N LEU A 72 16.76 -14.25 19.05
CA LEU A 72 16.67 -15.60 19.59
C LEU A 72 16.97 -15.63 21.10
N ARG A 73 17.97 -14.88 21.55
CA ARG A 73 18.28 -14.71 22.98
C ARG A 73 17.09 -14.12 23.76
N LYS A 74 16.36 -13.14 23.22
CA LYS A 74 15.17 -12.59 23.89
C LYS A 74 14.07 -13.62 24.16
N HIS A 75 13.96 -14.64 23.32
CA HIS A 75 12.94 -15.67 23.47
C HIS A 75 13.35 -16.77 24.46
N ILE A 76 14.63 -17.15 24.45
CA ILE A 76 15.10 -18.35 25.18
C ILE A 76 15.94 -18.06 26.42
N GLU A 77 16.52 -16.87 26.55
CA GLU A 77 17.32 -16.48 27.73
C GLU A 77 16.43 -15.82 28.79
N ASP A 78 16.83 -15.90 30.06
CA ASP A 78 16.23 -15.11 31.14
C ASP A 78 16.81 -13.68 31.17
N ASP A 79 18.13 -13.55 30.99
CA ASP A 79 18.83 -12.27 30.84
C ASP A 79 19.64 -12.27 29.54
N THR A 80 19.22 -11.42 28.59
CA THR A 80 19.90 -11.28 27.29
C THR A 80 21.28 -10.61 27.38
N SER A 81 21.55 -9.87 28.46
CA SER A 81 22.85 -9.21 28.71
C SER A 81 23.91 -10.22 29.19
N HIS A 82 23.47 -11.30 29.83
CA HIS A 82 24.32 -12.42 30.29
C HIS A 82 23.76 -13.75 29.77
N PRO A 83 23.84 -14.02 28.45
CA PRO A 83 23.18 -15.16 27.84
C PRO A 83 23.77 -16.48 28.37
N LYS A 84 22.89 -17.35 28.87
CA LYS A 84 23.20 -18.67 29.41
C LYS A 84 23.36 -19.71 28.29
N TYR A 85 22.48 -19.68 27.28
CA TYR A 85 22.43 -20.72 26.25
C TYR A 85 23.22 -20.36 25.00
N ILE A 86 23.02 -19.18 24.40
CA ILE A 86 23.72 -18.81 23.15
C ILE A 86 24.89 -17.90 23.48
N ARG A 87 26.11 -18.43 23.43
CA ARG A 87 27.34 -17.67 23.68
C ARG A 87 27.93 -17.11 22.38
N THR A 88 28.38 -15.86 22.44
CA THR A 88 29.18 -15.26 21.35
C THR A 88 30.63 -15.73 21.50
N VAL A 89 31.18 -16.37 20.48
CA VAL A 89 32.61 -16.72 20.40
C VAL A 89 33.29 -15.66 19.53
N SER A 90 34.06 -14.77 20.18
CA SER A 90 34.69 -13.63 19.51
C SER A 90 35.48 -14.06 18.27
N LYS A 91 35.30 -13.34 17.15
CA LYS A 91 35.92 -13.60 15.84
C LYS A 91 35.60 -14.94 15.17
N VAL A 92 34.74 -15.77 15.76
CA VAL A 92 34.34 -17.07 15.18
C VAL A 92 32.85 -17.06 14.84
N GLY A 93 31.97 -16.84 15.82
CA GLY A 93 30.53 -16.93 15.61
C GLY A 93 29.77 -17.21 16.89
N TYR A 94 28.91 -18.23 16.89
CA TYR A 94 27.98 -18.52 17.98
C TYR A 94 28.00 -19.97 18.37
N ARG A 95 27.71 -20.25 19.64
CA ARG A 95 27.68 -21.60 20.20
C ARG A 95 26.51 -21.75 21.17
N LEU A 96 25.85 -22.90 21.12
CA LEU A 96 24.85 -23.28 22.11
C LEU A 96 25.51 -24.04 23.26
N ASP A 97 25.62 -23.40 24.42
CA ASP A 97 26.18 -23.94 25.66
C ASP A 97 25.06 -24.59 26.49
N ALA A 98 24.47 -25.68 25.97
CA ALA A 98 23.40 -26.42 26.62
C ALA A 98 23.57 -27.94 26.46
N VAL A 99 23.03 -28.70 27.41
CA VAL A 99 22.89 -30.16 27.28
C VAL A 99 21.60 -30.44 26.53
N VAL A 100 21.71 -30.74 25.24
CA VAL A 100 20.55 -31.01 24.37
C VAL A 100 20.25 -32.50 24.34
N GLN A 101 19.05 -32.87 24.75
CA GLN A 101 18.51 -34.22 24.61
C GLN A 101 17.74 -34.33 23.28
N HIS A 102 18.00 -35.41 22.54
CA HIS A 102 17.33 -35.71 21.28
C HIS A 102 16.34 -36.84 21.50
N ILE A 103 15.05 -36.55 21.39
CA ILE A 103 13.99 -37.54 21.54
C ILE A 103 13.51 -37.97 20.14
N PRO A 104 13.70 -39.24 19.74
CA PRO A 104 13.16 -39.76 18.49
C PRO A 104 11.64 -39.66 18.45
N GLN A 105 11.12 -39.12 17.36
CA GLN A 105 9.70 -38.78 17.19
C GLN A 105 8.76 -40.00 17.28
N ALA A 106 9.28 -41.21 17.08
CA ALA A 106 8.54 -42.47 17.19
C ALA A 106 8.02 -42.79 18.60
N GLN A 107 8.52 -42.12 19.65
CA GLN A 107 8.01 -42.27 21.02
C GLN A 107 6.92 -41.26 21.40
N PHE A 108 6.63 -40.26 20.55
CA PHE A 108 5.66 -39.18 20.87
C PHE A 108 4.25 -39.41 20.29
N GLN A 109 3.99 -40.59 19.71
CA GLN A 109 2.66 -41.01 19.25
C GLN A 109 2.09 -42.12 20.13
N TRP A 110 1.48 -41.76 21.27
CA TRP A 110 0.51 -42.66 21.95
C TRP A 110 -0.41 -41.99 23.00
N GLU A 111 -0.20 -40.76 23.48
CA GLU A 111 -1.06 -40.25 24.58
C GLU A 111 -2.23 -39.36 24.14
N ALA A 112 -2.15 -38.69 23.00
CA ALA A 112 -3.17 -37.70 22.59
C ALA A 112 -4.47 -38.29 21.99
N LYS A 113 -4.63 -39.63 21.91
CA LYS A 113 -5.81 -40.25 21.28
C LYS A 113 -6.60 -41.25 22.13
N LYS A 114 -6.36 -41.31 23.45
CA LYS A 114 -7.02 -42.30 24.35
C LYS A 114 -8.04 -41.73 25.36
N GLN A 115 -8.48 -40.48 25.23
CA GLN A 115 -9.47 -39.89 26.16
C GLN A 115 -10.82 -39.45 25.55
N LEU A 116 -11.12 -39.81 24.31
CA LEU A 116 -12.45 -39.61 23.72
C LEU A 116 -13.01 -40.94 23.20
N SER A 117 -13.25 -41.90 24.09
CA SER A 117 -14.19 -43.02 23.88
C SER A 117 -14.27 -43.89 25.14
N ASN A 118 -15.51 -44.17 25.55
CA ASN A 118 -15.93 -45.10 26.60
C ASN A 118 -15.72 -44.69 28.07
N ASN A 119 -16.64 -43.83 28.54
CA ASN A 119 -17.19 -44.01 29.87
C ASN A 119 -18.72 -43.93 29.81
N LYS A 120 -19.39 -45.04 29.47
CA LYS A 120 -20.81 -45.23 29.80
C LYS A 120 -20.90 -45.34 31.32
N ARG A 121 -20.93 -44.20 32.01
CA ARG A 121 -21.39 -44.14 33.39
C ARG A 121 -22.92 -44.17 33.35
N ASN A 122 -23.50 -45.17 34.00
CA ASN A 122 -24.92 -45.17 34.35
C ASN A 122 -25.19 -43.97 35.27
N ILE A 123 -25.63 -42.87 34.69
CA ILE A 123 -26.15 -41.72 35.45
C ILE A 123 -27.54 -42.13 35.92
N SER A 124 -27.75 -42.14 37.24
CA SER A 124 -29.08 -42.43 37.78
C SER A 124 -30.07 -41.33 37.33
N PRO A 125 -31.33 -41.67 37.01
CA PRO A 125 -32.29 -40.70 36.49
C PRO A 125 -32.55 -39.53 37.46
N LYS A 126 -32.21 -39.66 38.75
CA LYS A 126 -32.35 -38.60 39.76
C LYS A 126 -31.29 -37.49 39.64
N ALA A 127 -30.09 -37.80 39.15
CA ALA A 127 -29.03 -36.80 38.98
C ALA A 127 -29.25 -35.89 37.75
N VAL A 128 -29.84 -36.44 36.69
CA VAL A 128 -30.21 -35.65 35.49
C VAL A 128 -31.30 -34.64 35.82
N ILE A 129 -32.31 -35.03 36.61
CA ILE A 129 -33.39 -34.14 37.03
C ILE A 129 -32.85 -33.00 37.90
N PHE A 130 -31.94 -33.27 38.83
CA PHE A 130 -31.35 -32.23 39.69
C PHE A 130 -30.52 -31.21 38.88
N VAL A 131 -29.70 -31.68 37.93
CA VAL A 131 -28.92 -30.79 37.05
C VAL A 131 -29.84 -29.96 36.14
N PHE A 132 -30.95 -30.55 35.69
CA PHE A 132 -31.95 -29.84 34.88
C PHE A 132 -32.64 -28.73 35.68
N PHE A 133 -32.99 -28.96 36.95
CA PHE A 133 -33.53 -27.91 37.82
C PHE A 133 -32.51 -26.83 38.17
N VAL A 134 -31.25 -27.18 38.39
CA VAL A 134 -30.17 -26.20 38.63
C VAL A 134 -29.94 -25.33 37.39
N LEU A 135 -29.92 -25.91 36.20
CA LEU A 135 -29.82 -25.17 34.93
C LEU A 135 -31.04 -24.27 34.70
N ILE A 136 -32.25 -24.75 34.96
CA ILE A 136 -33.46 -23.92 34.90
C ILE A 136 -33.40 -22.78 35.90
N SER A 137 -32.87 -23.01 37.10
CA SER A 137 -32.71 -21.98 38.14
C SER A 137 -31.71 -20.91 37.70
N ILE A 138 -30.58 -21.31 37.12
CA ILE A 138 -29.57 -20.40 36.58
C ILE A 138 -30.11 -19.62 35.38
N ILE A 139 -30.89 -20.27 34.50
CA ILE A 139 -31.57 -19.61 33.39
C ILE A 139 -32.61 -18.62 33.91
N LEU A 140 -33.41 -18.97 34.92
CA LEU A 140 -34.37 -18.05 35.53
C LEU A 140 -33.67 -16.85 36.18
N VAL A 141 -32.53 -17.06 36.83
CA VAL A 141 -31.72 -15.97 37.41
C VAL A 141 -31.11 -15.10 36.30
N LEU A 142 -30.65 -15.68 35.20
CA LEU A 142 -30.17 -14.92 34.04
C LEU A 142 -31.28 -14.12 33.34
N PHE A 143 -32.53 -14.57 33.43
CA PHE A 143 -33.71 -13.86 32.92
C PHE A 143 -34.29 -12.83 33.90
N THR A 144 -33.95 -12.88 35.20
CA THR A 144 -34.41 -11.89 36.20
C THR A 144 -33.37 -10.85 36.56
N VAL A 145 -32.11 -11.01 36.15
CA VAL A 145 -31.12 -9.91 36.17
C VAL A 145 -31.52 -8.96 35.05
N PRO A 146 -32.01 -7.74 35.35
CA PRO A 146 -32.23 -6.75 34.31
C PRO A 146 -30.90 -6.55 33.61
N GLN A 147 -30.88 -6.74 32.29
CA GLN A 147 -29.76 -6.29 31.47
C GLN A 147 -29.59 -4.81 31.80
N LEU A 148 -28.54 -4.50 32.56
CA LEU A 148 -28.00 -3.15 32.59
C LEU A 148 -27.47 -2.94 31.18
N ASP A 149 -28.35 -2.48 30.30
CA ASP A 149 -27.98 -1.82 29.06
C ASP A 149 -27.04 -0.70 29.48
N THR A 150 -25.74 -0.96 29.45
CA THR A 150 -24.77 0.11 29.39
C THR A 150 -25.09 0.82 28.08
N PRO A 151 -25.58 2.08 28.09
CA PRO A 151 -25.74 2.80 26.86
C PRO A 151 -24.35 2.92 26.24
N GLN A 152 -24.07 2.13 25.20
CA GLN A 152 -22.99 2.46 24.29
C GLN A 152 -23.45 3.74 23.60
N LEU A 153 -23.04 4.87 24.17
CA LEU A 153 -23.17 6.17 23.54
C LEU A 153 -22.17 6.17 22.38
N SER A 154 -22.50 5.49 21.28
CA SER A 154 -21.81 5.71 20.01
C SER A 154 -22.26 7.10 19.54
N THR A 155 -21.51 8.14 19.90
CA THR A 155 -21.64 9.46 19.28
C THR A 155 -21.36 9.27 17.80
N SER A 156 -22.41 9.30 16.99
CA SER A 156 -22.33 9.12 15.56
C SER A 156 -21.85 10.43 14.95
N VAL A 157 -20.55 10.49 14.61
CA VAL A 157 -19.98 11.67 13.97
C VAL A 157 -20.70 11.95 12.66
N SER A 158 -21.15 13.20 12.48
CA SER A 158 -21.78 13.67 11.24
C SER A 158 -21.09 14.92 10.71
N ILE A 159 -21.19 15.12 9.39
CA ILE A 159 -20.70 16.31 8.70
C ILE A 159 -21.90 17.08 8.16
N ASP A 160 -22.06 18.32 8.61
CA ASP A 160 -23.17 19.20 8.23
C ASP A 160 -22.68 20.45 7.51
N ASN A 161 -23.60 21.19 6.89
CA ASN A 161 -23.33 22.51 6.30
C ASN A 161 -22.20 22.55 5.26
N ILE A 162 -22.05 21.46 4.50
CA ILE A 162 -21.06 21.34 3.43
C ILE A 162 -21.28 22.43 2.38
N SER A 163 -20.30 23.32 2.22
CA SER A 163 -20.36 24.43 1.25
C SER A 163 -19.00 24.70 0.60
N PRO A 164 -18.94 25.10 -0.69
CA PRO A 164 -17.69 25.38 -1.36
C PRO A 164 -17.13 26.73 -0.92
N ILE A 165 -15.83 26.79 -0.62
CA ILE A 165 -15.08 28.04 -0.44
C ILE A 165 -14.53 28.54 -1.78
N THR A 166 -13.97 27.62 -2.58
CA THR A 166 -13.55 27.91 -3.95
C THR A 166 -14.54 27.31 -4.95
N THR A 167 -14.81 28.00 -6.04
CA THR A 167 -15.80 27.59 -7.05
C THR A 167 -15.30 27.74 -8.48
N SER A 168 -13.98 27.82 -8.67
CA SER A 168 -13.39 27.94 -10.01
C SER A 168 -13.44 26.61 -10.77
N SER A 169 -13.39 26.67 -12.11
CA SER A 169 -13.15 25.53 -13.00
C SER A 169 -11.74 24.92 -12.85
N ASN A 170 -10.90 25.55 -12.04
CA ASN A 170 -9.50 25.22 -11.85
C ASN A 170 -9.35 24.19 -10.72
N ILE A 171 -8.13 23.91 -10.29
CA ILE A 171 -7.83 22.87 -9.30
C ILE A 171 -7.23 23.52 -8.06
N SER A 172 -7.98 23.56 -6.96
CA SER A 172 -7.58 24.02 -5.63
C SER A 172 -7.53 22.84 -4.67
N PHE A 173 -6.39 22.61 -4.03
CA PHE A 173 -6.12 21.39 -3.24
C PHE A 173 -5.12 21.65 -2.10
N ASN A 174 -4.90 20.65 -1.24
CA ASN A 174 -4.05 20.74 -0.05
C ASN A 174 -4.31 22.01 0.80
N PRO A 175 -5.53 22.18 1.35
CA PRO A 175 -5.85 23.34 2.16
C PRO A 175 -5.13 23.30 3.50
N HIS A 176 -4.68 24.46 3.96
CA HIS A 176 -4.25 24.74 5.32
C HIS A 176 -4.90 26.04 5.80
N PHE A 177 -5.64 25.99 6.89
CA PHE A 177 -6.30 27.16 7.44
C PHE A 177 -5.53 27.70 8.65
N ASP A 178 -5.08 28.93 8.55
CA ASP A 178 -4.43 29.65 9.65
C ASP A 178 -5.50 30.31 10.52
N THR A 179 -5.88 29.62 11.59
CA THR A 179 -6.91 30.08 12.52
C THR A 179 -6.56 31.42 13.18
N ALA A 180 -5.28 31.72 13.37
CA ALA A 180 -4.83 32.97 13.98
C ALA A 180 -5.08 34.19 13.08
N ASN A 181 -4.91 34.03 11.76
CA ASN A 181 -5.06 35.10 10.78
C ASN A 181 -6.39 35.03 10.01
N ASN A 182 -7.22 34.01 10.29
CA ASN A 182 -8.45 33.72 9.57
C ASN A 182 -8.21 33.70 8.05
N GLU A 183 -7.20 32.93 7.64
CA GLU A 183 -6.68 32.89 6.28
C GLU A 183 -6.59 31.43 5.80
N LEU A 184 -7.11 31.14 4.62
CA LEU A 184 -6.97 29.84 3.96
C LEU A 184 -5.78 29.88 3.00
N LEU A 185 -4.76 29.08 3.27
CA LEU A 185 -3.68 28.77 2.33
C LEU A 185 -4.01 27.52 1.54
N TYR A 186 -3.67 27.49 0.26
CA TYR A 186 -3.91 26.32 -0.57
C TYR A 186 -3.03 26.29 -1.81
N LEU A 187 -2.91 25.10 -2.38
CA LEU A 187 -2.29 24.92 -3.68
C LEU A 187 -3.31 25.06 -4.79
N PHE A 188 -2.86 25.62 -5.90
CA PHE A 188 -3.68 25.92 -7.06
C PHE A 188 -2.98 25.54 -8.35
N LYS A 189 -3.75 25.01 -9.30
CA LYS A 189 -3.35 24.81 -10.70
C LYS A 189 -4.44 25.33 -11.62
N GLU A 190 -4.03 26.06 -12.66
CA GLU A 190 -4.95 26.54 -13.69
C GLU A 190 -5.60 25.36 -14.44
N HIS A 191 -4.82 24.34 -14.75
CA HIS A 191 -5.29 23.07 -15.32
C HIS A 191 -4.43 21.89 -14.84
N SER A 192 -4.83 20.65 -15.17
CA SER A 192 -4.18 19.42 -14.65
C SER A 192 -2.67 19.31 -14.93
N ARG A 193 -2.18 19.98 -15.96
CA ARG A 193 -0.76 20.01 -16.37
C ARG A 193 0.04 21.20 -15.86
N SER A 194 -0.60 22.22 -15.28
CA SER A 194 0.12 23.39 -14.76
C SER A 194 0.97 23.00 -13.55
N SER A 195 2.05 23.75 -13.29
CA SER A 195 2.74 23.66 -12.00
C SER A 195 1.81 24.13 -10.89
N ALA A 196 1.81 23.42 -9.77
CA ALA A 196 1.08 23.83 -8.58
C ALA A 196 1.74 25.07 -7.96
N GLN A 197 0.94 26.09 -7.68
CA GLN A 197 1.34 27.36 -7.08
C GLN A 197 0.56 27.61 -5.78
N ILE A 198 0.97 28.58 -4.98
CA ILE A 198 0.37 28.87 -3.68
C ILE A 198 -0.53 30.09 -3.77
N LYS A 199 -1.74 29.97 -3.24
CA LYS A 199 -2.65 31.09 -3.00
C LYS A 199 -3.07 31.17 -1.55
N ALA A 200 -3.48 32.37 -1.15
CA ALA A 200 -4.18 32.62 0.10
C ALA A 200 -5.54 33.24 -0.18
N LEU A 201 -6.53 32.89 0.62
CA LEU A 201 -7.82 33.56 0.68
C LEU A 201 -7.97 34.16 2.07
N ASN A 202 -7.97 35.50 2.13
CA ASN A 202 -8.05 36.21 3.38
C ASN A 202 -9.49 36.31 3.92
N SER A 203 -9.64 36.86 5.12
CA SER A 203 -10.94 37.05 5.78
C SER A 203 -11.94 37.93 5.00
N GLN A 204 -11.49 38.76 4.05
CA GLN A 204 -12.35 39.54 3.15
C GLN A 204 -12.68 38.79 1.85
N HIS A 205 -12.39 37.49 1.77
CA HIS A 205 -12.58 36.66 0.57
C HIS A 205 -11.80 37.18 -0.65
N LYS A 206 -10.70 37.91 -0.41
CA LYS A 206 -9.78 38.35 -1.46
C LYS A 206 -8.68 37.31 -1.62
N THR A 207 -8.51 36.83 -2.85
CA THR A 207 -7.42 35.94 -3.21
C THR A 207 -6.11 36.72 -3.37
N LEU A 208 -5.05 36.19 -2.77
CA LEU A 208 -3.67 36.65 -2.89
C LEU A 208 -2.83 35.53 -3.52
N GLU A 209 -2.03 35.88 -4.52
CA GLU A 209 -1.09 34.96 -5.17
C GLU A 209 0.22 35.01 -4.38
N LEU A 210 0.61 33.92 -3.72
CA LEU A 210 1.83 33.88 -2.91
C LEU A 210 3.04 33.35 -3.68
N SER A 211 2.81 32.64 -4.80
CA SER A 211 3.85 32.21 -5.72
C SER A 211 3.39 32.32 -7.18
N GLN A 212 4.32 32.70 -8.07
CA GLN A 212 4.14 32.69 -9.52
C GLN A 212 5.49 32.40 -10.18
N ASP A 213 6.03 31.22 -9.89
CA ASP A 213 7.35 30.79 -10.36
C ASP A 213 7.27 29.44 -11.09
N ASN A 214 8.43 28.93 -11.53
CA ASN A 214 8.50 27.70 -12.30
C ASN A 214 8.56 26.43 -11.44
N TYR A 215 8.49 26.55 -10.11
CA TYR A 215 8.53 25.40 -9.22
C TYR A 215 7.18 24.70 -9.15
N TYR A 216 7.19 23.44 -8.73
CA TYR A 216 5.98 22.69 -8.42
C TYR A 216 5.83 22.57 -6.91
N TYR A 217 4.90 23.31 -6.32
CA TYR A 217 4.64 23.25 -4.89
C TYR A 217 3.87 21.98 -4.52
N THR A 218 4.26 21.31 -3.43
CA THR A 218 3.65 20.06 -2.96
C THR A 218 2.85 20.22 -1.68
N ASP A 219 3.14 21.25 -0.87
CA ASP A 219 2.35 21.59 0.32
C ASP A 219 2.66 23.00 0.85
N VAL A 220 1.76 23.56 1.65
CA VAL A 220 1.92 24.88 2.28
C VAL A 220 1.28 24.92 3.68
N VAL A 221 1.97 25.55 4.64
CA VAL A 221 1.46 25.84 5.99
C VAL A 221 1.84 27.26 6.43
N SER A 222 1.05 27.85 7.34
CA SER A 222 1.35 29.17 7.89
C SER A 222 2.60 29.12 8.78
N PHE A 223 3.50 30.09 8.61
CA PHE A 223 4.68 30.24 9.46
C PHE A 223 4.45 31.32 10.51
N ASP A 224 4.21 32.54 10.02
CA ASP A 224 3.87 33.72 10.80
C ASP A 224 2.93 34.61 9.98
N ASP A 225 2.63 35.81 10.47
CA ASP A 225 1.67 36.72 9.84
C ASP A 225 2.11 37.15 8.43
N THR A 226 3.42 37.17 8.17
CA THR A 226 4.04 37.68 6.94
C THR A 226 4.60 36.59 6.04
N ARG A 227 4.73 35.35 6.53
CA ARG A 227 5.41 34.26 5.83
C ARG A 227 4.64 32.95 5.89
N VAL A 228 4.88 32.12 4.88
CA VAL A 228 4.43 30.71 4.82
C VAL A 228 5.64 29.78 4.73
N ILE A 229 5.49 28.53 5.16
CA ILE A 229 6.43 27.45 4.85
C ILE A 229 5.79 26.62 3.74
N ALA A 230 6.56 26.31 2.70
CA ALA A 230 6.10 25.49 1.60
C ALA A 230 7.15 24.45 1.20
N SER A 231 6.67 23.32 0.67
CA SER A 231 7.52 22.32 0.02
C SER A 231 7.35 22.44 -1.49
N ARG A 232 8.44 22.28 -2.25
CA ARG A 232 8.45 22.37 -3.71
C ARG A 232 9.46 21.45 -4.35
N LEU A 233 9.21 21.07 -5.59
CA LEU A 233 10.17 20.38 -6.45
C LEU A 233 10.99 21.41 -7.21
N THR A 234 12.32 21.30 -7.11
CA THR A 234 13.30 22.20 -7.74
C THR A 234 13.27 22.12 -9.27
N ASP A 235 13.01 20.92 -9.80
CA ASP A 235 12.66 20.70 -11.20
C ASP A 235 11.61 19.58 -11.34
N LEU A 236 11.00 19.47 -12.53
CA LEU A 236 10.02 18.42 -12.83
C LEU A 236 10.64 17.11 -13.36
N LYS A 237 11.95 17.08 -13.63
CA LYS A 237 12.64 15.91 -14.24
C LYS A 237 13.32 15.05 -13.18
N GLN A 238 14.25 15.63 -12.43
CA GLN A 238 14.93 15.03 -11.29
C GLN A 238 14.03 14.99 -10.05
N ARG A 239 13.10 15.96 -9.91
CA ARG A 239 12.10 16.01 -8.82
C ARG A 239 12.74 16.05 -7.43
N ASP A 240 13.85 16.77 -7.26
CA ASP A 240 14.43 16.99 -5.94
C ASP A 240 13.56 17.98 -5.15
N CYS A 241 13.23 17.62 -3.92
CA CYS A 241 12.31 18.32 -3.02
C CYS A 241 13.09 19.23 -2.08
N GLU A 242 12.64 20.48 -1.92
CA GLU A 242 13.09 21.38 -0.87
C GLU A 242 11.91 22.01 -0.10
N ILE A 243 12.18 22.39 1.14
CA ILE A 243 11.28 23.16 1.99
C ILE A 243 11.83 24.57 2.12
N VAL A 244 10.97 25.56 1.90
CA VAL A 244 11.31 26.99 1.88
C VAL A 244 10.33 27.79 2.74
N THR A 245 10.77 28.93 3.24
CA THR A 245 9.86 30.00 3.67
C THR A 245 9.63 30.97 2.52
N ILE A 246 8.43 31.53 2.42
CA ILE A 246 8.07 32.54 1.42
C ILE A 246 7.43 33.73 2.12
N ASN A 247 7.90 34.94 1.82
CA ASN A 247 7.23 36.16 2.25
C ASN A 247 5.98 36.41 1.42
N LYS A 248 4.83 36.59 2.09
CA LYS A 248 3.51 36.74 1.46
C LYS A 248 3.37 38.00 0.60
N ILE A 249 4.24 39.00 0.77
CA ILE A 249 4.18 40.30 0.07
C ILE A 249 5.34 40.44 -0.92
N THR A 250 6.57 40.21 -0.48
CA THR A 250 7.76 40.40 -1.33
C THR A 250 8.05 39.19 -2.22
N HIS A 251 7.42 38.05 -1.94
CA HIS A 251 7.68 36.75 -2.56
C HIS A 251 9.13 36.27 -2.42
N GLU A 252 9.89 36.90 -1.52
CA GLU A 252 11.25 36.46 -1.21
C GLU A 252 11.21 35.08 -0.59
N THR A 253 12.07 34.18 -1.11
CA THR A 253 12.13 32.78 -0.68
C THR A 253 13.45 32.48 0.00
N GLN A 254 13.40 31.73 1.10
CA GLN A 254 14.58 31.27 1.83
C GLN A 254 14.47 29.77 2.06
N LYS A 255 15.51 29.03 1.69
CA LYS A 255 15.57 27.58 1.90
C LYS A 255 15.73 27.21 3.37
N ILE A 256 14.98 26.22 3.83
CA ILE A 256 15.08 25.60 5.16
C ILE A 256 15.91 24.33 5.08
N THR A 257 15.48 23.36 4.26
CA THR A 257 16.11 22.03 4.14
C THR A 257 15.71 21.33 2.85
N ASP A 258 16.48 20.32 2.44
CA ASP A 258 16.03 19.35 1.45
C ASP A 258 15.01 18.38 2.07
N CYS A 259 14.02 17.96 1.29
CA CYS A 259 12.98 17.02 1.71
C CYS A 259 12.99 15.67 0.97
N GLY A 260 14.00 15.43 0.14
CA GLY A 260 14.28 14.14 -0.53
C GLY A 260 13.99 14.19 -2.03
N LYS A 261 13.76 13.03 -2.67
CA LYS A 261 13.64 12.93 -4.15
C LYS A 261 12.35 12.24 -4.60
N SER A 262 11.66 12.85 -5.56
CA SER A 262 10.36 12.40 -6.08
C SER A 262 9.29 12.27 -4.98
N ILE A 263 9.20 13.28 -4.12
CA ILE A 263 8.33 13.25 -2.93
C ILE A 263 7.20 14.25 -3.09
N ILE A 264 6.02 13.86 -2.62
CA ILE A 264 4.94 14.78 -2.28
C ILE A 264 4.94 14.85 -0.76
N ASN A 265 5.10 16.05 -0.20
CA ASN A 265 5.26 16.22 1.24
C ASN A 265 3.94 16.50 1.93
N ASP A 266 3.86 16.14 3.21
CA ASP A 266 2.91 16.73 4.14
C ASP A 266 3.72 17.50 5.17
N LEU A 267 3.37 18.75 5.39
CA LEU A 267 4.00 19.66 6.32
C LEU A 267 3.05 19.90 7.49
N LEU A 268 3.61 19.91 8.69
CA LEU A 268 2.92 20.34 9.89
C LEU A 268 3.86 21.21 10.69
N PHE A 269 3.48 22.46 10.94
CA PHE A 269 4.27 23.39 11.71
C PHE A 269 3.64 23.69 13.07
N ASP A 270 4.38 23.45 14.15
CA ASP A 270 4.01 23.91 15.47
C ASP A 270 4.70 25.24 15.79
N LYS A 271 3.92 26.33 15.69
CA LYS A 271 4.34 27.71 16.01
C LYS A 271 4.92 27.85 17.43
N VAL A 272 4.43 27.07 18.41
CA VAL A 272 4.82 27.23 19.82
C VAL A 272 6.20 26.63 20.08
N SER A 273 6.44 25.40 19.64
CA SER A 273 7.76 24.76 19.78
C SER A 273 8.75 25.16 18.69
N ASN A 274 8.29 25.87 17.65
CA ASN A 274 9.05 26.23 16.46
C ASN A 274 9.62 24.98 15.75
N MET A 275 8.82 23.92 15.71
CA MET A 275 9.15 22.64 15.11
C MET A 275 8.32 22.42 13.84
N LEU A 276 9.01 22.09 12.75
CA LEU A 276 8.40 21.68 11.50
C LEU A 276 8.54 20.17 11.33
N TYR A 277 7.42 19.48 11.15
CA TYR A 277 7.35 18.06 10.87
C TYR A 277 7.07 17.84 9.39
N TYR A 278 7.75 16.86 8.78
CA TYR A 278 7.64 16.58 7.36
C TYR A 278 7.97 15.12 7.03
N ARG A 279 7.51 14.67 5.86
CA ARG A 279 7.86 13.36 5.30
C ARG A 279 9.18 13.44 4.54
N PHE A 280 10.02 12.43 4.73
CA PHE A 280 11.27 12.30 3.99
C PHE A 280 11.51 10.85 3.58
N ARG A 281 12.03 10.67 2.37
CA ARG A 281 12.66 9.42 1.92
C ARG A 281 13.87 9.75 1.06
N LYS A 282 14.87 8.87 1.09
CA LYS A 282 16.11 9.08 0.31
C LYS A 282 15.88 8.92 -1.19
N ASN A 283 15.08 7.92 -1.58
CA ASN A 283 14.67 7.63 -2.95
C ASN A 283 13.41 6.75 -2.92
N VAL A 284 12.89 6.40 -4.10
CA VAL A 284 11.64 5.61 -4.25
C VAL A 284 11.70 4.21 -3.64
N SER A 285 12.90 3.65 -3.44
CA SER A 285 13.11 2.32 -2.83
C SER A 285 13.27 2.37 -1.31
N HIS A 286 13.18 3.55 -0.69
CA HIS A 286 13.18 3.70 0.77
C HIS A 286 11.80 4.14 1.26
N PRO A 287 11.30 3.57 2.37
CA PRO A 287 10.02 3.99 2.94
C PRO A 287 10.08 5.43 3.44
N TYR A 288 8.93 6.12 3.37
CA TYR A 288 8.74 7.43 3.99
C TYR A 288 8.85 7.32 5.50
N ALA A 289 9.67 8.18 6.08
CA ALA A 289 9.76 8.39 7.52
C ALA A 289 9.41 9.83 7.86
N ILE A 290 8.98 10.04 9.10
CA ILE A 290 8.66 11.37 9.62
C ILE A 290 9.90 11.96 10.27
N TYR A 291 10.21 13.19 9.85
CA TYR A 291 11.29 14.00 10.37
C TYR A 291 10.74 15.24 11.02
N ALA A 292 11.49 15.79 11.96
CA ALA A 292 11.22 17.07 12.58
C ALA A 292 12.47 17.94 12.53
N ILE A 293 12.31 19.22 12.19
CA ILE A 293 13.37 20.22 12.20
C ILE A 293 13.00 21.36 13.13
N SER A 294 13.93 21.73 14.02
CA SER A 294 13.82 22.94 14.82
C SER A 294 14.20 24.14 13.97
N LEU A 295 13.28 25.08 13.73
CA LEU A 295 13.59 26.29 12.93
C LEU A 295 14.40 27.33 13.70
N ALA A 296 14.58 27.15 15.02
CA ALA A 296 15.47 27.98 15.82
C ALA A 296 16.94 27.54 15.71
N SER A 297 17.19 26.23 15.60
CA SER A 297 18.56 25.65 15.64
C SER A 297 18.97 24.93 14.36
N PHE A 298 18.04 24.74 13.41
CA PHE A 298 18.16 23.92 12.21
C PHE A 298 18.58 22.47 12.45
N ARG A 299 18.40 21.96 13.68
CA ARG A 299 18.66 20.56 14.01
C ARG A 299 17.51 19.69 13.51
N ILE A 300 17.87 18.64 12.76
CA ILE A 300 16.95 17.66 12.19
C ILE A 300 16.98 16.38 13.02
N HIS A 301 15.79 15.86 13.32
CA HIS A 301 15.57 14.61 14.04
C HIS A 301 14.66 13.70 13.22
N GLN A 302 15.11 12.48 12.93
CA GLN A 302 14.22 11.46 12.40
C GLN A 302 13.40 10.89 13.56
N LEU A 303 12.07 11.05 13.50
CA LEU A 303 11.15 10.59 14.55
C LEU A 303 10.73 9.14 14.34
N SER A 304 10.33 8.81 13.12
CA SER A 304 9.83 7.46 12.80
C SER A 304 10.85 6.63 12.03
N ARG A 305 10.79 5.30 12.23
CA ARG A 305 11.66 4.32 11.58
C ARG A 305 10.79 3.20 11.00
N PRO A 306 10.06 3.47 9.89
CA PRO A 306 9.22 2.46 9.24
C PRO A 306 10.04 1.22 8.90
N VAL A 307 9.39 0.06 8.93
CA VAL A 307 10.08 -1.19 8.60
C VAL A 307 10.38 -1.22 7.10
N SER A 308 11.65 -1.39 6.73
CA SER A 308 12.03 -1.56 5.33
C SER A 308 11.76 -3.00 4.91
N THR A 309 10.53 -3.27 4.47
CA THR A 309 10.18 -4.49 3.72
C THR A 309 10.18 -4.14 2.23
N GLY A 310 11.37 -4.11 1.63
CA GLY A 310 11.61 -3.72 0.22
C GLY A 310 10.83 -2.47 -0.23
N ASN A 311 9.89 -2.61 -1.16
CA ASN A 311 9.16 -1.49 -1.80
C ASN A 311 8.03 -0.85 -0.97
N GLY A 312 7.96 -1.10 0.34
CA GLY A 312 6.95 -0.49 1.22
C GLY A 312 6.99 1.04 1.24
N LEU A 313 5.80 1.68 1.23
CA LEU A 313 5.70 3.14 1.23
C LEU A 313 6.11 3.79 2.55
N GLY A 314 6.04 3.08 3.69
CA GLY A 314 6.32 3.64 5.02
C GLY A 314 5.18 4.52 5.54
N HIS A 315 5.51 5.57 6.28
CA HIS A 315 4.53 6.50 6.86
C HIS A 315 3.97 7.46 5.81
N THR A 316 2.71 7.24 5.41
CA THR A 316 2.06 7.94 4.30
C THR A 316 1.41 9.25 4.73
N VAL A 317 0.86 9.36 5.94
CA VAL A 317 0.18 10.57 6.44
C VAL A 317 0.44 10.70 7.93
N PHE A 318 0.44 11.91 8.46
CA PHE A 318 0.59 12.15 9.89
C PHE A 318 -0.13 13.43 10.37
N THR A 319 -0.45 13.49 11.66
CA THR A 319 -1.08 14.66 12.30
C THR A 319 -0.75 14.75 13.78
N LEU A 320 -0.71 15.97 14.35
CA LEU A 320 -0.47 16.20 15.78
C LEU A 320 -1.76 16.12 16.57
N SER A 321 -1.66 15.56 17.78
CA SER A 321 -2.74 15.64 18.78
C SER A 321 -3.02 17.09 19.18
N PRO A 322 -4.23 17.40 19.68
CA PRO A 322 -4.59 18.78 20.04
C PRO A 322 -3.67 19.39 21.11
N ASN A 323 -3.17 18.56 22.03
CA ASN A 323 -2.20 18.97 23.05
C ASN A 323 -0.73 18.98 22.56
N LYS A 324 -0.48 18.62 21.29
CA LYS A 324 0.83 18.59 20.63
C LYS A 324 1.88 17.69 21.31
N GLN A 325 1.42 16.68 22.04
CA GLN A 325 2.30 15.71 22.70
C GLN A 325 2.43 14.40 21.93
N GLN A 326 1.48 14.12 21.03
CA GLN A 326 1.43 12.88 20.28
C GLN A 326 1.32 13.16 18.79
N LEU A 327 1.81 12.21 18.01
CA LEU A 327 1.75 12.21 16.57
C LEU A 327 1.06 10.92 16.11
N ALA A 328 -0.09 11.05 15.47
CA ALA A 328 -0.72 9.96 14.74
C ALA A 328 -0.05 9.85 13.37
N MET A 329 0.36 8.66 12.97
CA MET A 329 0.98 8.38 11.67
C MET A 329 0.35 7.12 11.07
N ILE A 330 0.03 7.15 9.78
CA ILE A 330 -0.42 5.97 9.04
C ILE A 330 0.81 5.33 8.40
N GLU A 331 1.10 4.07 8.74
CA GLU A 331 2.10 3.23 8.06
C GLU A 331 1.39 2.34 7.04
N TYR A 332 1.82 2.44 5.78
CA TYR A 332 1.37 1.56 4.73
C TYR A 332 1.77 0.12 5.02
N GLN A 333 0.81 -0.80 4.91
CA GLN A 333 1.07 -2.24 5.02
C GLN A 333 0.79 -2.93 3.69
N SER A 334 1.51 -3.98 3.30
CA SER A 334 1.18 -4.73 2.07
C SER A 334 -0.15 -5.51 2.16
N THR A 335 -0.76 -5.57 3.35
CA THR A 335 -2.04 -6.22 3.62
C THR A 335 -3.25 -5.38 3.18
N ALA A 336 -4.45 -5.93 3.37
CA ALA A 336 -5.72 -5.28 3.04
C ALA A 336 -6.07 -4.05 3.91
N GLU A 337 -5.35 -3.84 5.00
CA GLU A 337 -5.53 -2.74 5.95
C GLU A 337 -4.17 -2.05 6.17
N ASP A 338 -4.18 -0.75 6.48
CA ASP A 338 -3.00 0.01 6.91
C ASP A 338 -2.93 0.04 8.44
N GLU A 339 -1.80 0.48 9.00
CA GLU A 339 -1.63 0.59 10.46
C GLU A 339 -1.54 2.06 10.89
N LEU A 340 -2.42 2.47 11.79
CA LEU A 340 -2.25 3.71 12.54
C LEU A 340 -1.29 3.47 13.71
N GLN A 341 -0.29 4.33 13.85
CA GLN A 341 0.63 4.38 14.97
C GLN A 341 0.48 5.72 15.71
N VAL A 342 0.25 5.67 17.02
CA VAL A 342 0.30 6.86 17.88
C VAL A 342 1.67 6.91 18.55
N PHE A 343 2.44 7.94 18.20
CA PHE A 343 3.79 8.17 18.67
C PHE A 343 3.82 9.29 19.71
N ASP A 344 4.37 9.01 20.88
CA ASP A 344 4.54 10.00 21.93
C ASP A 344 5.85 10.78 21.74
N LEU A 345 5.75 12.11 21.60
CA LEU A 345 6.89 12.96 21.26
C LEU A 345 7.90 13.11 22.41
N GLN A 346 7.46 12.92 23.66
CA GLN A 346 8.32 13.05 24.83
C GLN A 346 9.19 11.80 25.04
N SER A 347 8.56 10.63 25.06
CA SER A 347 9.23 9.33 25.24
C SER A 347 9.86 8.80 23.95
N GLN A 348 9.46 9.35 22.80
CA GLN A 348 9.85 8.89 21.46
C GLN A 348 9.52 7.41 21.21
N GLN A 349 8.35 6.98 21.68
CA GLN A 349 7.86 5.60 21.53
C GLN A 349 6.49 5.57 20.89
N ILE A 350 6.21 4.49 20.16
CA ILE A 350 4.86 4.17 19.70
C ILE A 350 4.08 3.62 20.89
N ILE A 351 3.03 4.33 21.32
CA ILE A 351 2.23 4.00 22.49
C ILE A 351 0.92 3.28 22.15
N GLN A 352 0.43 3.40 20.90
CA GLN A 352 -0.73 2.67 20.42
C GLN A 352 -0.58 2.27 18.95
N ARG A 353 -1.25 1.18 18.57
CA ARG A 353 -1.40 0.71 17.19
C ARG A 353 -2.84 0.30 16.94
N HIS A 354 -3.38 0.70 15.81
CA HIS A 354 -4.75 0.34 15.39
C HIS A 354 -4.72 -0.05 13.91
N SER A 355 -5.49 -1.08 13.55
CA SER A 355 -5.72 -1.38 12.13
C SER A 355 -6.72 -0.37 11.56
N VAL A 356 -6.46 0.13 10.36
CA VAL A 356 -7.30 1.14 9.70
C VAL A 356 -7.55 0.76 8.24
N PRO A 357 -8.62 1.31 7.62
CA PRO A 357 -8.90 1.05 6.21
C PRO A 357 -7.71 1.40 5.32
N LYS A 358 -7.61 0.73 4.18
CA LYS A 358 -6.52 0.93 3.23
C LYS A 358 -6.53 2.32 2.60
N ASP A 359 -5.35 2.81 2.24
CA ASP A 359 -5.12 4.01 1.44
C ASP A 359 -5.64 5.29 2.11
N ILE A 360 -5.47 5.38 3.43
CA ILE A 360 -5.69 6.64 4.16
C ILE A 360 -4.70 7.68 3.62
N HIS A 361 -5.24 8.79 3.11
CA HIS A 361 -4.44 9.89 2.55
C HIS A 361 -4.67 11.22 3.29
N SER A 362 -5.53 11.26 4.31
CA SER A 362 -5.72 12.40 5.19
C SER A 362 -6.17 11.94 6.58
N VAL A 363 -5.61 12.53 7.64
CA VAL A 363 -5.97 12.23 9.03
C VAL A 363 -5.93 13.49 9.90
N LEU A 364 -6.88 13.61 10.83
CA LEU A 364 -7.05 14.76 11.71
C LEU A 364 -7.56 14.33 13.10
N TYR A 365 -6.96 14.83 14.19
CA TYR A 365 -7.48 14.58 15.55
C TYR A 365 -8.68 15.45 15.86
N ARG A 366 -9.87 14.86 16.00
CA ARG A 366 -11.10 15.51 16.46
C ARG A 366 -11.09 15.79 17.96
N SER A 367 -10.55 14.86 18.72
CA SER A 367 -10.33 14.98 20.17
C SER A 367 -9.08 14.19 20.54
N PRO A 368 -8.58 14.25 21.79
CA PRO A 368 -7.45 13.40 22.21
C PRO A 368 -7.69 11.89 22.03
N THR A 369 -8.95 11.47 21.86
CA THR A 369 -9.35 10.06 21.74
C THR A 369 -10.04 9.74 20.42
N SER A 370 -10.18 10.69 19.49
CA SER A 370 -10.90 10.47 18.24
C SER A 370 -10.17 11.08 17.05
N LEU A 371 -10.07 10.31 15.97
CA LEU A 371 -9.48 10.71 14.69
C LEU A 371 -10.55 10.70 13.59
N LEU A 372 -10.47 11.65 12.68
CA LEU A 372 -11.13 11.63 11.39
C LEU A 372 -10.11 11.23 10.33
N MET A 373 -10.48 10.32 9.44
CA MET A 373 -9.62 9.76 8.39
C MET A 373 -10.36 9.73 7.06
N VAL A 374 -9.66 9.88 5.96
CA VAL A 374 -10.22 9.73 4.61
C VAL A 374 -9.38 8.79 3.75
N ASN A 375 -10.08 7.95 3.01
CA ASN A 375 -9.54 7.11 1.95
C ASN A 375 -10.43 7.12 0.70
N SER A 376 -10.17 6.22 -0.25
CA SER A 376 -10.96 6.08 -1.48
C SER A 376 -12.40 5.59 -1.28
N GLU A 377 -12.79 5.16 -0.08
CA GLU A 377 -14.17 4.76 0.24
C GLU A 377 -14.96 5.89 0.89
N GLY A 378 -14.26 6.93 1.37
CA GLY A 378 -14.83 8.12 1.95
C GLY A 378 -14.23 8.46 3.31
N MET A 379 -15.06 9.03 4.18
CA MET A 379 -14.67 9.56 5.47
C MET A 379 -15.05 8.61 6.59
N HIS A 380 -14.12 8.39 7.52
CA HIS A 380 -14.25 7.48 8.64
C HIS A 380 -13.83 8.18 9.94
N SER A 381 -14.50 7.87 11.03
CA SER A 381 -14.09 8.24 12.39
C SER A 381 -13.53 7.02 13.10
N LEU A 382 -12.45 7.21 13.86
CA LEU A 382 -11.83 6.20 14.71
C LEU A 382 -11.83 6.66 16.16
N ASP A 383 -12.38 5.84 17.06
CA ASP A 383 -12.21 5.95 18.50
C ASP A 383 -10.93 5.21 18.92
N LEU A 384 -9.95 5.95 19.44
CA LEU A 384 -8.65 5.43 19.90
C LEU A 384 -8.73 4.60 21.17
N VAL A 385 -9.80 4.74 21.97
CA VAL A 385 -9.99 4.00 23.22
C VAL A 385 -10.49 2.58 22.92
N ASN A 386 -11.49 2.47 22.06
CA ASN A 386 -12.15 1.20 21.76
C ASN A 386 -11.72 0.58 20.42
N ALA A 387 -10.85 1.25 19.66
CA ALA A 387 -10.44 0.88 18.30
C ALA A 387 -11.62 0.72 17.33
N GLN A 388 -12.71 1.44 17.57
CA GLN A 388 -13.92 1.35 16.75
C GLN A 388 -13.86 2.35 15.60
N ILE A 389 -14.08 1.85 14.37
CA ILE A 389 -14.19 2.66 13.16
C ILE A 389 -15.66 2.80 12.77
N THR A 390 -16.11 4.02 12.49
CA THR A 390 -17.44 4.31 11.96
C THR A 390 -17.33 5.08 10.66
N SER A 391 -18.13 4.69 9.66
CA SER A 391 -18.25 5.47 8.42
C SER A 391 -19.04 6.74 8.69
N VAL A 392 -18.53 7.87 8.18
CA VAL A 392 -19.15 9.20 8.30
C VAL A 392 -19.76 9.61 6.96
N GLU A 393 -19.02 9.43 5.86
CA GLU A 393 -19.47 9.75 4.50
C GLU A 393 -18.95 8.71 3.50
N HIS A 394 -19.81 8.24 2.59
CA HIS A 394 -19.51 7.16 1.64
C HIS A 394 -19.15 7.66 0.23
N THR A 395 -18.36 8.74 0.12
CA THR A 395 -17.95 9.27 -1.20
C THR A 395 -16.44 9.41 -1.28
N ALA A 396 -15.84 8.96 -2.39
CA ALA A 396 -14.40 9.01 -2.62
C ALA A 396 -13.86 10.43 -2.93
N GLU A 397 -14.69 11.46 -2.80
CA GLU A 397 -14.41 12.80 -3.32
C GLU A 397 -13.61 13.66 -2.34
N PHE A 398 -13.36 13.20 -1.11
CA PHE A 398 -12.64 13.96 -0.08
C PHE A 398 -11.13 13.80 -0.21
N GLY A 399 -10.39 14.89 0.01
CA GLY A 399 -8.93 14.92 0.09
C GLY A 399 -8.43 15.42 1.44
N ARG A 400 -7.36 16.24 1.42
CA ARG A 400 -6.69 16.70 2.65
C ARG A 400 -7.58 17.61 3.51
N PHE A 401 -7.48 17.44 4.84
CA PHE A 401 -8.16 18.25 5.86
C PHE A 401 -7.28 19.34 6.47
N SER A 402 -7.91 20.40 6.94
CA SER A 402 -7.35 21.32 7.94
C SER A 402 -8.43 21.84 8.87
N TYR A 403 -8.06 22.09 10.12
CA TYR A 403 -8.93 22.77 11.08
C TYR A 403 -9.15 24.22 10.71
N LYS A 404 -10.41 24.64 10.67
CA LYS A 404 -10.84 26.04 10.60
C LYS A 404 -11.23 26.59 11.97
N GLY A 405 -11.82 25.73 12.81
CA GLY A 405 -12.21 26.00 14.19
C GLY A 405 -12.44 24.68 14.95
N ASP A 406 -12.85 24.75 16.21
CA ASP A 406 -12.96 23.56 17.08
C ASP A 406 -13.84 22.44 16.48
N ASN A 407 -14.91 22.81 15.77
CA ASN A 407 -15.83 21.88 15.11
C ASN A 407 -16.01 22.22 13.62
N GLU A 408 -15.08 22.95 13.02
CA GLU A 408 -15.13 23.32 11.60
C GLU A 408 -13.87 22.85 10.89
N ILE A 409 -14.06 22.20 9.75
CA ILE A 409 -12.97 21.80 8.88
C ILE A 409 -13.08 22.46 7.52
N VAL A 410 -11.93 22.67 6.91
CA VAL A 410 -11.80 22.82 5.46
C VAL A 410 -11.21 21.56 4.87
N PHE A 411 -11.65 21.22 3.67
CA PHE A 411 -11.18 20.03 2.98
C PHE A 411 -11.18 20.22 1.48
N GLU A 412 -10.29 19.49 0.83
CA GLU A 412 -10.34 19.33 -0.61
C GLU A 412 -11.51 18.41 -0.99
N LYS A 413 -12.27 18.81 -2.00
CA LYS A 413 -13.21 17.92 -2.69
C LYS A 413 -12.88 17.90 -4.18
N TYR A 414 -12.54 16.72 -4.70
CA TYR A 414 -12.14 16.56 -6.10
C TYR A 414 -13.16 15.74 -6.90
N TYR A 415 -13.35 16.18 -8.14
CA TYR A 415 -14.18 15.54 -9.14
C TYR A 415 -13.29 15.19 -10.33
N PHE A 416 -12.99 13.90 -10.49
CA PHE A 416 -12.23 13.38 -11.61
C PHE A 416 -13.12 12.59 -12.55
N GLN A 417 -13.12 12.95 -13.83
CA GLN A 417 -13.82 12.21 -14.87
C GLN A 417 -12.83 11.76 -15.96
N SER A 418 -12.84 10.45 -16.22
CA SER A 418 -12.17 9.88 -17.38
C SER A 418 -13.13 9.02 -18.18
N ASN A 419 -12.97 9.10 -19.50
CA ASN A 419 -13.71 8.27 -20.44
C ASN A 419 -12.75 7.48 -21.30
N LEU A 420 -13.21 6.31 -21.74
CA LEU A 420 -12.51 5.54 -22.75
C LEU A 420 -12.81 6.13 -24.12
N VAL A 421 -11.76 6.34 -24.90
CA VAL A 421 -11.86 6.80 -26.28
C VAL A 421 -11.14 5.83 -27.20
N GLN A 422 -11.67 5.69 -28.41
CA GLN A 422 -11.00 4.98 -29.49
C GLN A 422 -10.36 5.99 -30.44
N ILE A 423 -9.13 5.71 -30.88
CA ILE A 423 -8.40 6.55 -31.83
C ILE A 423 -7.86 5.62 -32.94
N PRO A 424 -8.38 5.69 -34.17
CA PRO A 424 -7.78 5.00 -35.32
C PRO A 424 -6.34 5.50 -35.53
N LEU A 425 -5.38 4.62 -35.85
CA LEU A 425 -3.97 5.02 -36.00
C LEU A 425 -3.70 5.89 -37.25
N ASP A 426 -4.61 5.90 -38.21
CA ASP A 426 -4.55 6.72 -39.43
C ASP A 426 -5.11 8.14 -39.24
N THR A 427 -5.68 8.46 -38.08
CA THR A 427 -6.27 9.77 -37.79
C THR A 427 -5.95 10.24 -36.37
N THR A 428 -6.18 11.53 -36.09
CA THR A 428 -6.04 12.09 -34.73
C THR A 428 -7.38 12.31 -34.02
N GLU A 429 -8.47 11.96 -34.70
CA GLU A 429 -9.83 12.09 -34.18
C GLU A 429 -10.15 10.91 -33.25
N SER A 430 -10.88 11.21 -32.17
CA SER A 430 -11.20 10.23 -31.13
C SER A 430 -12.70 10.10 -30.98
N THR A 431 -13.20 8.88 -30.83
CA THR A 431 -14.60 8.59 -30.55
C THR A 431 -14.78 8.10 -29.12
N ASN A 432 -15.78 8.62 -28.39
CA ASN A 432 -16.05 8.17 -27.02
C ASN A 432 -16.65 6.75 -27.04
N LEU A 433 -16.01 5.83 -26.30
CA LEU A 433 -16.51 4.47 -26.08
C LEU A 433 -17.42 4.37 -24.86
N THR A 434 -17.25 5.26 -23.88
CA THR A 434 -18.06 5.34 -22.67
C THR A 434 -18.73 6.71 -22.55
N LYS A 435 -19.88 6.75 -21.86
CA LYS A 435 -20.61 7.97 -21.48
C LYS A 435 -20.96 8.01 -19.98
N LEU A 436 -20.31 7.18 -19.18
CA LEU A 436 -20.62 7.02 -17.76
C LEU A 436 -20.04 8.17 -16.94
N MET A 437 -20.80 8.66 -15.96
CA MET A 437 -20.32 9.66 -15.00
C MET A 437 -19.32 9.01 -14.04
N GLY A 438 -18.09 9.51 -14.00
CA GLY A 438 -17.03 9.02 -13.11
C GLY A 438 -15.73 8.68 -13.85
N VAL A 439 -14.99 7.70 -13.34
CA VAL A 439 -13.69 7.25 -13.87
C VAL A 439 -13.89 5.94 -14.62
N ASN A 440 -13.56 5.93 -15.91
CA ASN A 440 -13.50 4.72 -16.71
C ASN A 440 -12.05 4.54 -17.16
N GLY A 441 -11.45 3.40 -16.81
CA GLY A 441 -10.03 3.16 -17.02
C GLY A 441 -9.63 1.70 -16.85
N ASN A 442 -8.32 1.45 -16.82
CA ASN A 442 -7.68 0.13 -16.81
C ASN A 442 -8.31 -0.79 -17.87
N ALA A 443 -8.49 -0.26 -19.08
CA ALA A 443 -9.15 -0.98 -20.16
C ALA A 443 -8.19 -1.95 -20.84
N SER A 444 -8.73 -3.09 -21.27
CA SER A 444 -8.04 -4.05 -22.14
C SER A 444 -8.98 -4.51 -23.25
N ILE A 445 -8.44 -4.69 -24.45
CA ILE A 445 -9.18 -5.11 -25.63
C ILE A 445 -8.85 -6.56 -25.96
N ALA A 446 -9.88 -7.32 -26.27
CA ALA A 446 -9.79 -8.69 -26.72
C ALA A 446 -9.04 -8.78 -28.06
N HIS A 447 -8.39 -9.91 -28.33
CA HIS A 447 -7.50 -10.08 -29.47
C HIS A 447 -8.27 -10.12 -30.81
N HIS A 448 -9.49 -10.66 -30.80
CA HIS A 448 -10.23 -10.96 -32.03
C HIS A 448 -11.63 -10.36 -32.09
N SER A 449 -12.32 -10.30 -30.96
CA SER A 449 -13.75 -9.96 -30.88
C SER A 449 -14.03 -8.45 -30.83
N ASP A 450 -13.03 -7.59 -30.61
CA ASP A 450 -13.20 -6.16 -30.30
C ASP A 450 -13.97 -5.86 -28.99
N THR A 451 -14.21 -6.89 -28.17
CA THR A 451 -14.76 -6.72 -26.81
C THR A 451 -13.75 -5.99 -25.93
N ILE A 452 -14.22 -5.06 -25.10
CA ILE A 452 -13.38 -4.29 -24.19
C ILE A 452 -13.81 -4.55 -22.76
N ILE A 453 -12.89 -4.98 -21.91
CA ILE A 453 -13.08 -5.01 -20.45
C ILE A 453 -12.50 -3.72 -19.86
N PHE A 454 -13.18 -3.15 -18.87
CA PHE A 454 -12.69 -1.95 -18.19
C PHE A 454 -13.22 -1.84 -16.76
N TYR A 455 -12.53 -1.03 -15.96
CA TYR A 455 -12.92 -0.69 -14.60
C TYR A 455 -13.65 0.66 -14.59
N ALA A 456 -14.80 0.69 -13.93
CA ALA A 456 -15.66 1.87 -13.81
C ALA A 456 -15.85 2.22 -12.33
N ILE A 457 -15.46 3.45 -11.96
CA ILE A 457 -15.71 4.06 -10.66
C ILE A 457 -16.75 5.15 -10.87
N THR A 458 -17.89 5.02 -10.21
CA THR A 458 -18.95 6.02 -10.17
C THR A 458 -19.16 6.48 -8.72
N PRO A 459 -19.84 7.60 -8.47
CA PRO A 459 -20.11 8.03 -7.09
C PRO A 459 -20.94 7.02 -6.28
N GLN A 460 -21.66 6.11 -6.94
CA GLN A 460 -22.52 5.11 -6.29
C GLN A 460 -21.90 3.72 -6.20
N SER A 461 -20.94 3.38 -7.07
CA SER A 461 -20.37 2.04 -7.12
C SER A 461 -19.07 1.96 -7.92
N THR A 462 -18.26 0.95 -7.60
CA THR A 462 -17.16 0.48 -8.43
C THR A 462 -17.52 -0.86 -9.06
N ALA A 463 -17.23 -1.03 -10.35
CA ALA A 463 -17.59 -2.24 -11.09
C ALA A 463 -16.63 -2.53 -12.25
N ILE A 464 -16.51 -3.81 -12.60
CA ILE A 464 -15.82 -4.25 -13.82
C ILE A 464 -16.89 -4.46 -14.90
N LYS A 465 -16.72 -3.81 -16.05
CA LYS A 465 -17.70 -3.78 -17.14
C LYS A 465 -17.11 -4.31 -18.44
N LEU A 466 -17.98 -4.81 -19.29
CA LEU A 466 -17.67 -5.31 -20.63
C LEU A 466 -18.41 -4.46 -21.66
N ARG A 467 -17.69 -3.85 -22.60
CA ARG A 467 -18.27 -3.23 -23.77
C ARG A 467 -18.20 -4.21 -24.95
N GLN A 468 -19.35 -4.60 -25.45
CA GLN A 468 -19.48 -5.45 -26.63
C GLN A 468 -19.15 -4.69 -27.93
N PRO A 469 -18.90 -5.39 -29.05
CA PRO A 469 -18.52 -4.75 -30.31
C PRO A 469 -19.60 -3.81 -30.87
N ASP A 470 -20.87 -4.13 -30.63
CA ASP A 470 -22.04 -3.30 -30.97
C ASP A 470 -22.17 -2.03 -30.09
N GLY A 471 -21.40 -1.95 -29.00
CA GLY A 471 -21.38 -0.85 -28.05
C GLY A 471 -22.23 -1.04 -26.81
N GLU A 472 -22.93 -2.16 -26.65
CA GLU A 472 -23.61 -2.49 -25.41
C GLU A 472 -22.61 -2.61 -24.25
N ILE A 473 -22.95 -2.06 -23.07
CA ILE A 473 -22.13 -2.15 -21.87
C ILE A 473 -22.84 -3.06 -20.86
N LEU A 474 -22.20 -4.17 -20.53
CA LEU A 474 -22.67 -5.18 -19.59
C LEU A 474 -21.85 -5.12 -18.30
N ASP A 475 -22.48 -5.49 -17.19
CA ASP A 475 -21.77 -5.76 -15.94
C ASP A 475 -21.13 -7.14 -16.00
N SER A 476 -19.85 -7.25 -15.63
CA SER A 476 -19.11 -8.53 -15.64
C SER A 476 -19.51 -9.48 -14.51
N GLN A 477 -20.37 -9.06 -13.58
CA GLN A 477 -20.81 -9.83 -12.41
C GLN A 477 -19.66 -10.22 -11.47
N PHE A 478 -18.72 -9.28 -11.23
CA PHE A 478 -17.63 -9.52 -10.28
C PHE A 478 -18.22 -9.78 -8.87
N PRO A 479 -17.80 -10.85 -8.16
CA PRO A 479 -18.53 -11.38 -7.00
C PRO A 479 -18.41 -10.53 -5.74
N GLU A 480 -17.54 -9.52 -5.73
CA GLU A 480 -17.22 -8.67 -4.58
C GLU A 480 -17.18 -7.21 -5.04
N THR A 481 -16.99 -6.26 -4.13
CA THR A 481 -16.68 -4.88 -4.53
C THR A 481 -15.27 -4.84 -5.11
N ALA A 482 -15.14 -4.54 -6.40
CA ALA A 482 -13.84 -4.31 -7.04
C ALA A 482 -13.31 -2.95 -6.56
N ARG A 483 -12.56 -2.90 -5.46
CA ARG A 483 -11.98 -1.66 -4.90
C ARG A 483 -10.79 -1.18 -5.71
N HIS A 484 -9.97 -2.14 -6.13
CA HIS A 484 -8.79 -1.90 -6.94
C HIS A 484 -8.72 -2.92 -8.06
N VAL A 485 -8.47 -2.46 -9.28
CA VAL A 485 -8.19 -3.30 -10.44
C VAL A 485 -6.84 -2.87 -10.97
N ALA A 486 -5.90 -3.79 -11.11
CA ALA A 486 -4.54 -3.42 -11.49
C ALA A 486 -4.25 -3.68 -12.98
N ASN A 487 -4.61 -4.85 -13.51
CA ASN A 487 -4.51 -5.15 -14.94
C ASN A 487 -5.49 -6.27 -15.36
N PHE A 488 -5.83 -6.29 -16.65
CA PHE A 488 -6.53 -7.38 -17.33
C PHE A 488 -5.68 -7.86 -18.50
N ASP A 489 -5.70 -9.17 -18.77
CA ASP A 489 -5.11 -9.72 -19.99
C ASP A 489 -5.94 -10.88 -20.55
N TRP A 490 -6.02 -10.94 -21.87
CA TRP A 490 -6.90 -11.87 -22.59
C TRP A 490 -6.14 -13.10 -23.03
N PHE A 491 -6.80 -14.26 -22.95
CA PHE A 491 -6.32 -15.46 -23.64
C PHE A 491 -6.57 -15.31 -25.14
N ASP A 492 -5.72 -15.93 -25.97
CA ASP A 492 -5.72 -15.78 -27.43
C ASP A 492 -7.10 -16.01 -28.07
N ASP A 493 -7.93 -16.90 -27.51
CA ASP A 493 -9.24 -17.25 -28.08
C ASP A 493 -10.40 -16.33 -27.63
N ASP A 494 -10.11 -15.28 -26.85
CA ASP A 494 -11.07 -14.36 -26.23
C ASP A 494 -12.14 -15.02 -25.33
N SER A 495 -12.05 -16.32 -25.07
CA SER A 495 -13.06 -17.06 -24.28
C SER A 495 -12.92 -16.81 -22.77
N GLN A 496 -11.72 -16.41 -22.36
CA GLN A 496 -11.35 -16.13 -20.98
C GLN A 496 -10.41 -14.93 -20.90
N LEU A 497 -10.33 -14.35 -19.71
CA LEU A 497 -9.29 -13.40 -19.35
C LEU A 497 -8.86 -13.61 -17.91
N VAL A 498 -7.66 -13.15 -17.60
CA VAL A 498 -7.10 -13.08 -16.25
C VAL A 498 -7.07 -11.63 -15.77
N ALA A 499 -7.35 -11.43 -14.48
CA ALA A 499 -7.38 -10.11 -13.87
C ALA A 499 -6.68 -10.12 -12.52
N SER A 500 -5.98 -9.02 -12.21
CA SER A 500 -5.58 -8.70 -10.85
C SER A 500 -6.58 -7.70 -10.26
N VAL A 501 -7.38 -8.16 -9.30
CA VAL A 501 -8.45 -7.39 -8.64
C VAL A 501 -8.30 -7.56 -7.14
N ASN A 502 -8.38 -6.46 -6.38
CA ASN A 502 -8.19 -6.43 -4.93
C ASN A 502 -6.92 -7.15 -4.47
N SER A 503 -5.83 -6.97 -5.22
CA SER A 503 -4.52 -7.59 -4.98
C SER A 503 -4.49 -9.12 -5.08
N GLN A 504 -5.46 -9.71 -5.77
CA GLN A 504 -5.64 -11.16 -5.95
C GLN A 504 -5.90 -11.49 -7.42
N LEU A 505 -5.60 -12.73 -7.85
CA LEU A 505 -5.85 -13.16 -9.22
C LEU A 505 -7.20 -13.81 -9.39
N TYR A 506 -7.87 -13.45 -10.48
CA TYR A 506 -9.12 -14.03 -10.90
C TYR A 506 -9.09 -14.39 -12.38
N LEU A 507 -9.82 -15.44 -12.74
CA LEU A 507 -10.17 -15.77 -14.12
C LEU A 507 -11.64 -15.45 -14.35
N LEU A 508 -11.95 -14.85 -15.49
CA LEU A 508 -13.31 -14.66 -15.97
C LEU A 508 -13.55 -15.57 -17.18
N ASN A 509 -14.61 -16.36 -17.13
CA ASN A 509 -15.12 -17.06 -18.31
C ASN A 509 -16.20 -16.22 -19.00
N LEU A 510 -15.97 -15.82 -20.26
CA LEU A 510 -16.85 -14.88 -20.96
C LEU A 510 -18.16 -15.54 -21.42
N LYS A 511 -18.21 -16.88 -21.56
CA LYS A 511 -19.42 -17.59 -21.99
C LYS A 511 -20.55 -17.53 -20.97
N ASN A 512 -20.21 -17.49 -19.67
CA ASN A 512 -21.19 -17.49 -18.58
C ASN A 512 -20.97 -16.38 -17.55
N LEU A 513 -20.02 -15.47 -17.80
CA LEU A 513 -19.61 -14.37 -16.92
C LEU A 513 -19.27 -14.83 -15.48
N LYS A 514 -18.72 -16.04 -15.35
CA LYS A 514 -18.35 -16.59 -14.05
C LYS A 514 -16.91 -16.26 -13.72
N TRP A 515 -16.73 -15.55 -12.62
CA TRP A 515 -15.42 -15.31 -12.01
C TRP A 515 -14.99 -16.49 -11.13
N ARG A 516 -13.68 -16.80 -11.17
CA ARG A 516 -13.02 -17.78 -10.31
C ARG A 516 -11.74 -17.16 -9.73
N ARG A 517 -11.69 -16.99 -8.41
CA ARG A 517 -10.45 -16.61 -7.71
C ARG A 517 -9.44 -17.75 -7.77
N LEU A 518 -8.18 -17.44 -8.05
CA LEU A 518 -7.07 -18.39 -7.99
C LEU A 518 -6.51 -18.41 -6.56
N PRO A 519 -6.40 -19.59 -5.91
CA PRO A 519 -6.06 -19.71 -4.49
C PRO A 519 -4.55 -19.60 -4.25
N LEU A 520 -3.98 -18.42 -4.48
CA LEU A 520 -2.56 -18.16 -4.31
C LEU A 520 -2.26 -17.56 -2.93
N ASP A 521 -1.18 -18.02 -2.30
CA ASP A 521 -0.70 -17.52 -1.01
C ASP A 521 0.24 -16.32 -1.17
N PHE A 522 -0.23 -15.29 -1.87
CA PHE A 522 0.43 -13.99 -1.95
C PHE A 522 -0.46 -12.91 -1.34
N LYS A 523 0.15 -12.07 -0.50
CA LYS A 523 -0.54 -10.91 0.10
C LYS A 523 -0.98 -9.92 -0.96
N THR A 524 -0.07 -9.62 -1.90
CA THR A 524 -0.27 -8.55 -2.87
C THR A 524 0.19 -8.99 -4.25
N ILE A 525 -0.76 -9.00 -5.19
CA ILE A 525 -0.53 -9.25 -6.62
C ILE A 525 -0.89 -7.99 -7.38
N HIS A 526 0.03 -7.50 -8.20
CA HIS A 526 -0.11 -6.21 -8.87
C HIS A 526 -0.36 -6.36 -10.36
N HIS A 527 0.57 -6.93 -11.11
CA HIS A 527 0.43 -7.10 -12.55
C HIS A 527 0.06 -8.53 -12.91
N VAL A 528 -0.65 -8.72 -14.01
CA VAL A 528 -0.90 -10.04 -14.60
C VAL A 528 -0.87 -9.98 -16.12
N SER A 529 -0.39 -11.03 -16.77
CA SER A 529 -0.42 -11.24 -18.21
C SER A 529 -0.53 -12.73 -18.54
N VAL A 530 -1.11 -13.07 -19.69
CA VAL A 530 -1.15 -14.44 -20.20
C VAL A 530 0.20 -14.79 -20.82
N ILE A 531 0.68 -16.02 -20.58
CA ILE A 531 1.86 -16.58 -21.27
C ILE A 531 1.38 -17.42 -22.45
N ASP A 532 0.42 -18.31 -22.19
CA ASP A 532 -0.19 -19.22 -23.15
C ASP A 532 -1.55 -19.70 -22.60
N GLY A 533 -2.17 -20.69 -23.25
CA GLY A 533 -3.46 -21.25 -22.83
C GLY A 533 -3.48 -21.94 -21.46
N GLU A 534 -2.32 -22.20 -20.86
CA GLU A 534 -2.17 -22.98 -19.62
C GLU A 534 -1.47 -22.19 -18.50
N ASN A 535 -0.69 -21.17 -18.85
CA ASN A 535 0.18 -20.45 -17.94
C ASN A 535 -0.11 -18.95 -17.92
N VAL A 536 -0.04 -18.35 -16.73
CA VAL A 536 -0.13 -16.90 -16.53
C VAL A 536 1.11 -16.40 -15.81
N LEU A 537 1.53 -15.18 -16.13
CA LEU A 537 2.59 -14.45 -15.46
C LEU A 537 1.96 -13.40 -14.56
N PHE A 538 2.45 -13.25 -13.33
CA PHE A 538 1.99 -12.19 -12.43
C PHE A 538 3.14 -11.62 -11.60
N SER A 539 2.98 -10.37 -11.18
CA SER A 539 3.91 -9.69 -10.27
C SER A 539 3.37 -9.74 -8.85
N ALA A 540 4.19 -10.23 -7.93
CA ALA A 540 3.85 -10.31 -6.52
C ALA A 540 5.05 -10.03 -5.62
N GLU A 541 4.77 -9.49 -4.44
CA GLU A 541 5.80 -9.23 -3.44
C GLU A 541 6.19 -10.50 -2.69
N LYS A 542 7.49 -10.78 -2.57
CA LYS A 542 8.02 -11.82 -1.69
C LYS A 542 9.30 -11.34 -1.01
N ASN A 543 9.28 -11.26 0.32
CA ASN A 543 10.37 -10.74 1.16
C ASN A 543 10.73 -9.26 0.89
N GLY A 544 9.76 -8.42 0.50
CA GLY A 544 9.95 -6.99 0.25
C GLY A 544 10.13 -6.62 -1.22
N ASP A 545 10.64 -7.55 -2.04
CA ASP A 545 10.91 -7.28 -3.46
C ASP A 545 9.77 -7.78 -4.34
N TRP A 546 9.45 -7.00 -5.37
CA TRP A 546 8.47 -7.36 -6.38
C TRP A 546 9.13 -8.28 -7.39
N ASN A 547 8.53 -9.45 -7.64
CA ASN A 547 9.09 -10.44 -8.54
C ASN A 547 7.99 -10.96 -9.47
N LEU A 548 8.42 -11.46 -10.63
CA LEU A 548 7.52 -12.12 -11.57
C LEU A 548 7.47 -13.61 -11.32
N TRP A 549 6.26 -14.16 -11.29
CA TRP A 549 5.95 -15.56 -11.07
C TRP A 549 5.14 -16.07 -12.26
N SER A 550 5.44 -17.28 -12.70
CA SER A 550 4.58 -18.04 -13.60
C SER A 550 3.72 -18.99 -12.77
N LEU A 551 2.44 -19.08 -13.12
CA LEU A 551 1.46 -20.01 -12.57
C LEU A 551 0.93 -20.90 -13.69
N ASP A 552 1.07 -22.21 -13.51
CA ASP A 552 0.35 -23.22 -14.27
C ASP A 552 -1.09 -23.34 -13.73
N LEU A 553 -2.08 -23.08 -14.58
CA LEU A 553 -3.49 -23.04 -14.20
C LEU A 553 -4.12 -24.43 -13.96
N ALA A 554 -3.51 -25.49 -14.47
CA ALA A 554 -3.98 -26.86 -14.30
C ALA A 554 -3.46 -27.45 -12.99
N THR A 555 -2.18 -27.25 -12.69
CA THR A 555 -1.50 -27.85 -11.54
C THR A 555 -1.42 -26.91 -10.32
N ASN A 556 -1.61 -25.60 -10.52
CA ASN A 556 -1.29 -24.52 -9.57
C ASN A 556 0.20 -24.46 -9.20
N ALA A 557 1.08 -25.02 -10.03
CA ALA A 557 2.52 -24.94 -9.83
C ALA A 557 3.01 -23.50 -10.04
N LEU A 558 3.87 -23.03 -9.13
CA LEU A 558 4.46 -21.70 -9.16
C LEU A 558 5.93 -21.77 -9.50
N THR A 559 6.36 -20.98 -10.48
CA THR A 559 7.77 -20.83 -10.88
C THR A 559 8.19 -19.37 -10.73
N LEU A 560 9.28 -19.12 -10.00
CA LEU A 560 9.88 -17.78 -9.93
C LEU A 560 10.60 -17.48 -11.24
N MET A 561 10.22 -16.39 -11.91
CA MET A 561 10.75 -16.04 -13.23
C MET A 561 11.90 -15.02 -13.15
N THR A 562 12.04 -14.28 -12.04
CA THR A 562 13.05 -13.24 -11.88
C THR A 562 13.85 -13.43 -10.58
N ASN A 563 15.17 -13.23 -10.66
CA ASN A 563 16.05 -13.23 -9.50
C ASN A 563 16.36 -11.79 -9.00
N THR A 564 15.90 -10.80 -9.75
CA THR A 564 15.96 -9.39 -9.40
C THR A 564 14.54 -8.83 -9.35
N GLU A 565 14.39 -7.64 -8.78
CA GLU A 565 13.15 -6.89 -8.82
C GLU A 565 12.57 -6.81 -10.24
N ALA A 566 11.27 -7.02 -10.36
CA ALA A 566 10.49 -6.85 -11.58
C ALA A 566 9.07 -6.34 -11.24
N TYR A 567 8.65 -5.34 -11.99
CA TYR A 567 7.40 -4.61 -11.77
C TYR A 567 6.28 -5.19 -12.63
N SER A 568 6.35 -5.03 -13.95
CA SER A 568 5.44 -5.65 -14.94
C SER A 568 6.22 -6.49 -15.94
N GLY A 569 5.59 -7.50 -16.52
CA GLY A 569 6.23 -8.36 -17.51
C GLY A 569 5.26 -9.05 -18.45
N GLN A 570 5.79 -9.57 -19.56
CA GLN A 570 5.12 -10.39 -20.57
C GLN A 570 6.14 -11.40 -21.12
N VAL A 571 5.68 -12.59 -21.50
CA VAL A 571 6.51 -13.62 -22.13
C VAL A 571 6.17 -13.72 -23.61
N TYR A 572 7.18 -13.69 -24.47
CA TYR A 572 7.02 -13.91 -25.90
C TYR A 572 8.19 -14.74 -26.44
N LYS A 573 7.89 -15.82 -27.19
CA LYS A 573 8.88 -16.76 -27.76
C LYS A 573 10.00 -17.14 -26.76
N ASN A 574 9.62 -17.65 -25.59
CA ASN A 574 10.55 -18.09 -24.54
C ASN A 574 11.42 -16.96 -23.92
N THR A 575 11.11 -15.70 -24.22
CA THR A 575 11.81 -14.53 -23.68
C THR A 575 10.87 -13.78 -22.75
N LEU A 576 11.33 -13.51 -21.54
CA LEU A 576 10.65 -12.64 -20.58
C LEU A 576 11.08 -11.20 -20.82
N TYR A 577 10.10 -10.31 -21.03
CA TYR A 577 10.29 -8.86 -21.09
C TYR A 577 9.65 -8.24 -19.87
N TYR A 578 10.32 -7.28 -19.23
CA TYR A 578 9.84 -6.69 -17.98
C TYR A 578 10.42 -5.32 -17.69
N THR A 579 9.72 -4.58 -16.83
CA THR A 579 10.21 -3.31 -16.25
C THR A 579 10.56 -3.51 -14.78
N LYS A 580 11.29 -2.56 -14.19
CA LYS A 580 11.66 -2.58 -12.76
C LYS A 580 11.17 -1.30 -12.07
N PHE A 581 10.72 -1.41 -10.84
CA PHE A 581 10.17 -0.25 -10.13
C PHE A 581 11.26 0.74 -9.71
N SER A 582 12.43 0.25 -9.26
CA SER A 582 13.54 1.10 -8.83
C SER A 582 14.47 1.59 -9.95
N THR A 583 14.47 0.91 -11.10
CA THR A 583 15.42 1.14 -12.18
C THR A 583 14.67 1.42 -13.48
N PRO A 584 14.82 2.61 -14.08
CA PRO A 584 14.24 2.89 -15.39
C PRO A 584 14.69 1.88 -16.44
N GLY A 585 13.79 1.59 -17.37
CA GLY A 585 14.08 0.78 -18.54
C GLY A 585 13.18 -0.44 -18.72
N LEU A 586 13.21 -0.95 -19.94
CA LEU A 586 12.65 -2.25 -20.31
C LEU A 586 13.80 -3.25 -20.48
N PHE A 587 13.69 -4.37 -19.78
CA PHE A 587 14.68 -5.44 -19.72
C PHE A 587 14.12 -6.70 -20.34
N TYR A 588 15.02 -7.59 -20.75
CA TYR A 588 14.64 -8.92 -21.21
C TYR A 588 15.68 -9.98 -20.84
N LYS A 589 15.22 -11.23 -20.75
CA LYS A 589 16.06 -12.42 -20.61
C LYS A 589 15.36 -13.65 -21.19
N ASP A 590 16.12 -14.65 -21.63
CA ASP A 590 15.57 -15.97 -21.92
C ASP A 590 15.08 -16.61 -20.60
N ILE A 591 13.89 -17.23 -20.59
CA ILE A 591 13.30 -17.76 -19.34
C ILE A 591 14.10 -18.89 -18.71
N THR A 592 15.00 -19.53 -19.47
CA THR A 592 15.88 -20.61 -18.99
C THR A 592 17.20 -20.09 -18.43
N THR A 593 17.49 -18.80 -18.60
CA THR A 593 18.76 -18.18 -18.18
C THR A 593 18.52 -16.97 -17.30
N ASP A 594 19.51 -16.61 -16.48
CA ASP A 594 19.48 -15.38 -15.68
C ASP A 594 20.28 -14.24 -16.30
N ASN A 595 20.57 -14.32 -17.60
CA ASN A 595 21.31 -13.28 -18.30
C ASN A 595 20.38 -12.14 -18.74
N GLU A 596 20.17 -11.19 -17.84
CA GLU A 596 19.38 -9.99 -18.10
C GLU A 596 20.11 -9.00 -19.02
N GLN A 597 19.37 -8.42 -19.96
CA GLN A 597 19.83 -7.35 -20.84
C GLN A 597 18.83 -6.20 -20.86
N SER A 598 19.32 -4.96 -21.00
CA SER A 598 18.46 -3.80 -21.20
C SER A 598 18.12 -3.65 -22.67
N LEU A 599 16.83 -3.55 -22.99
CA LEU A 599 16.32 -3.31 -24.34
C LEU A 599 16.11 -1.82 -24.60
N ILE A 600 15.41 -1.14 -23.70
CA ILE A 600 15.14 0.30 -23.77
C ILE A 600 15.56 0.91 -22.42
N PRO A 601 16.82 1.38 -22.25
CA PRO A 601 17.36 1.76 -20.94
C PRO A 601 16.64 2.91 -20.25
N ASP A 602 16.13 3.89 -21.00
CA ASP A 602 15.57 5.12 -20.45
C ASP A 602 14.03 5.13 -20.41
N LEU A 603 13.39 3.97 -20.51
CA LEU A 603 11.93 3.87 -20.46
C LEU A 603 11.41 4.24 -19.05
N PRO A 604 10.59 5.29 -18.89
CA PRO A 604 10.10 5.69 -17.58
C PRO A 604 8.98 4.76 -17.11
N VAL A 605 9.11 4.19 -15.92
CA VAL A 605 8.04 3.40 -15.29
C VAL A 605 6.99 4.35 -14.73
N THR A 606 5.91 4.51 -15.49
CA THR A 606 4.85 5.49 -15.23
C THR A 606 3.50 4.84 -14.99
N GLU A 607 3.15 3.82 -15.78
CA GLU A 607 1.92 3.03 -15.64
C GLU A 607 2.17 1.60 -16.13
N TRP A 608 1.38 0.65 -15.61
CA TRP A 608 1.33 -0.75 -16.04
C TRP A 608 1.10 -0.93 -17.53
N THR A 609 0.35 0.01 -18.12
CA THR A 609 -0.22 -0.11 -19.44
C THR A 609 0.59 0.58 -20.53
N ASN A 610 1.74 1.17 -20.18
CA ASN A 610 2.53 2.00 -21.10
C ASN A 610 3.46 1.20 -22.02
N TRP A 611 3.42 -0.13 -21.96
CA TRP A 611 4.03 -1.00 -22.97
C TRP A 611 3.23 -2.30 -23.14
N GLN A 612 3.41 -2.96 -24.29
CA GLN A 612 2.85 -4.28 -24.60
C GLN A 612 3.61 -4.89 -25.79
N ILE A 613 3.67 -6.21 -25.84
CA ILE A 613 4.15 -6.98 -26.99
C ILE A 613 2.93 -7.54 -27.71
N ILE A 614 2.87 -7.30 -29.01
CA ILE A 614 1.88 -7.86 -29.93
C ILE A 614 2.67 -8.54 -31.04
N GLU A 615 2.63 -9.88 -31.06
CA GLU A 615 3.46 -10.70 -31.94
C GLU A 615 4.96 -10.27 -31.86
N ASP A 616 5.60 -10.01 -33.01
CA ASP A 616 7.00 -9.60 -33.09
C ASP A 616 7.23 -8.09 -32.84
N THR A 617 6.23 -7.38 -32.32
CA THR A 617 6.24 -5.93 -32.14
C THR A 617 6.08 -5.53 -30.68
N LEU A 618 7.08 -4.84 -30.15
CA LEU A 618 6.99 -4.13 -28.87
C LEU A 618 6.45 -2.72 -29.10
N ILE A 619 5.34 -2.38 -28.47
CA ILE A 619 4.79 -1.04 -28.43
C ILE A 619 5.05 -0.46 -27.04
N TYR A 620 5.62 0.74 -26.97
CA TYR A 620 5.90 1.40 -25.69
C TYR A 620 5.70 2.91 -25.79
N ARG A 621 5.34 3.53 -24.67
CA ARG A 621 5.18 4.98 -24.57
C ARG A 621 6.50 5.64 -24.19
N GLN A 622 6.86 6.67 -24.94
CA GLN A 622 7.97 7.56 -24.63
C GLN A 622 7.47 9.00 -24.72
N ASP A 623 7.32 9.66 -23.57
CA ASP A 623 6.71 10.98 -23.44
C ASP A 623 5.26 11.03 -24.00
N HIS A 624 5.07 11.79 -25.09
CA HIS A 624 3.81 11.94 -25.81
C HIS A 624 3.71 11.04 -27.04
N HIS A 625 4.71 10.20 -27.28
CA HIS A 625 4.76 9.31 -28.43
C HIS A 625 4.51 7.85 -28.02
N LEU A 626 3.74 7.15 -28.84
CA LEU A 626 3.76 5.69 -28.87
C LEU A 626 4.79 5.26 -29.92
N MET A 627 5.77 4.49 -29.47
CA MET A 627 6.85 3.96 -30.28
C MET A 627 6.56 2.50 -30.60
N GLN A 628 6.95 2.07 -31.80
CA GLN A 628 6.94 0.69 -32.24
C GLN A 628 8.38 0.21 -32.40
N TYR A 629 8.73 -0.90 -31.76
CA TYR A 629 10.01 -1.58 -31.89
C TYR A 629 9.80 -2.99 -32.43
N ASP A 630 10.35 -3.27 -33.60
CA ASP A 630 10.31 -4.59 -34.20
C ASP A 630 11.40 -5.48 -33.60
N LEU A 631 11.02 -6.58 -32.95
CA LEU A 631 11.92 -7.45 -32.19
C LEU A 631 12.92 -8.20 -33.08
N ASN A 632 12.62 -8.40 -34.36
CA ASN A 632 13.46 -9.14 -35.30
C ASN A 632 14.51 -8.24 -35.96
N SER A 633 14.06 -7.13 -36.55
CA SER A 633 14.89 -6.15 -37.26
C SER A 633 15.56 -5.14 -36.34
N LYS A 634 15.11 -5.06 -35.08
CA LYS A 634 15.59 -4.11 -34.06
C LYS A 634 15.40 -2.64 -34.45
N LYS A 635 14.43 -2.36 -35.33
CA LYS A 635 14.11 -1.00 -35.79
C LYS A 635 13.03 -0.40 -34.91
N THR A 636 13.24 0.87 -34.54
CA THR A 636 12.26 1.69 -33.85
C THR A 636 11.61 2.68 -34.81
N LEU A 637 10.29 2.80 -34.76
CA LEU A 637 9.49 3.76 -35.52
C LEU A 637 8.52 4.48 -34.58
N LEU A 638 8.13 5.70 -34.94
CA LEU A 638 7.00 6.38 -34.30
C LEU A 638 5.71 5.70 -34.78
N LEU A 639 4.92 5.15 -33.85
CA LEU A 639 3.61 4.59 -34.15
C LEU A 639 2.54 5.67 -34.19
N PHE A 640 2.51 6.52 -33.17
CA PHE A 640 1.48 7.53 -33.00
C PHE A 640 1.91 8.67 -32.09
N ASP A 641 1.50 9.90 -32.39
CA ASP A 641 1.65 11.06 -31.50
C ASP A 641 0.34 11.29 -30.75
N LEU A 642 0.38 11.21 -29.41
CA LEU A 642 -0.78 11.42 -28.54
C LEU A 642 -1.24 12.90 -28.50
N ASN A 643 -0.63 13.79 -29.30
CA ASN A 643 -1.09 15.14 -29.61
C ASN A 643 -1.31 16.05 -28.40
N ASN A 644 -0.50 15.90 -27.35
CA ASN A 644 -0.71 16.59 -26.07
C ASN A 644 -2.12 16.41 -25.46
N LYS A 645 -2.93 15.46 -25.91
CA LYS A 645 -4.22 15.14 -25.26
C LYS A 645 -3.95 14.63 -23.84
N PRO A 646 -4.80 14.92 -22.84
CA PRO A 646 -4.66 14.45 -21.45
C PRO A 646 -4.96 12.94 -21.34
N ILE A 647 -4.12 12.14 -21.99
CA ILE A 647 -4.23 10.69 -22.04
C ILE A 647 -3.38 10.08 -20.93
N ARG A 648 -4.03 9.34 -20.02
CA ARG A 648 -3.36 8.65 -18.92
C ARG A 648 -2.66 7.39 -19.41
N ALA A 649 -3.38 6.55 -20.14
CA ALA A 649 -2.94 5.25 -20.64
C ALA A 649 -3.57 4.95 -22.01
N CYS A 650 -2.91 4.12 -22.82
CA CYS A 650 -3.48 3.57 -24.06
C CYS A 650 -3.09 2.10 -24.23
N ARG A 651 -4.01 1.31 -24.77
CA ARG A 651 -3.75 -0.01 -25.35
C ARG A 651 -3.92 0.03 -26.85
N VAL A 652 -3.23 -0.87 -27.55
CA VAL A 652 -3.38 -1.03 -29.00
C VAL A 652 -4.10 -2.35 -29.21
N ASN A 653 -5.02 -2.41 -30.18
CA ASN A 653 -5.62 -3.69 -30.53
C ASN A 653 -4.60 -4.63 -31.19
N HIS A 654 -4.88 -5.93 -31.20
CA HIS A 654 -3.99 -6.95 -31.77
C HIS A 654 -3.62 -6.70 -33.24
N LYS A 655 -4.49 -6.05 -34.02
CA LYS A 655 -4.21 -5.71 -35.44
C LYS A 655 -3.33 -4.48 -35.62
N ILE A 656 -2.94 -3.81 -34.52
CA ILE A 656 -2.16 -2.56 -34.54
C ILE A 656 -2.80 -1.54 -35.49
N SER A 657 -4.10 -1.30 -35.32
CA SER A 657 -4.89 -0.43 -36.20
C SER A 657 -5.63 0.68 -35.45
N LYS A 658 -5.88 0.50 -34.15
CA LYS A 658 -6.58 1.45 -33.29
C LYS A 658 -6.05 1.42 -31.87
N LEU A 659 -6.13 2.57 -31.21
CA LEU A 659 -5.84 2.77 -29.81
C LEU A 659 -7.14 2.81 -29.01
N ILE A 660 -7.11 2.26 -27.81
CA ILE A 660 -8.10 2.51 -26.76
C ILE A 660 -7.37 3.25 -25.65
N CYS A 661 -7.77 4.49 -25.43
CA CYS A 661 -7.09 5.40 -24.53
C CYS A 661 -8.02 5.87 -23.43
N GLU A 662 -7.43 6.11 -22.27
CA GLU A 662 -8.08 6.75 -21.14
C GLU A 662 -7.88 8.26 -21.26
N LEU A 663 -8.94 8.95 -21.67
CA LEU A 663 -8.94 10.39 -21.81
C LEU A 663 -9.50 11.04 -20.54
N GLN A 664 -8.67 11.81 -19.86
CA GLN A 664 -9.07 12.64 -18.72
C GLN A 664 -9.80 13.87 -19.26
N GLN A 665 -11.11 13.96 -19.02
CA GLN A 665 -11.95 15.03 -19.58
C GLN A 665 -12.05 16.23 -18.64
N HIS A 666 -12.29 15.98 -17.35
CA HIS A 666 -12.41 17.02 -16.34
C HIS A 666 -11.72 16.60 -15.05
N SER A 667 -10.94 17.51 -14.49
CA SER A 667 -10.42 17.39 -13.14
C SER A 667 -10.59 18.75 -12.50
N VAL A 668 -11.64 18.86 -11.70
CA VAL A 668 -11.90 20.05 -10.89
C VAL A 668 -11.66 19.61 -9.45
N SER A 669 -10.89 20.39 -8.72
CA SER A 669 -10.78 20.24 -7.28
C SER A 669 -11.06 21.58 -6.65
N ASN A 670 -11.88 21.59 -5.60
CA ASN A 670 -12.25 22.79 -4.90
C ASN A 670 -12.08 22.57 -3.40
N ILE A 671 -11.91 23.66 -2.67
CA ILE A 671 -11.88 23.63 -1.22
C ILE A 671 -13.26 23.91 -0.72
N TRP A 672 -13.70 23.09 0.22
CA TRP A 672 -14.99 23.13 0.88
C TRP A 672 -14.78 23.31 2.37
N GLN A 673 -15.85 23.72 3.04
CA GLN A 673 -15.94 23.74 4.49
C GLN A 673 -17.15 22.94 4.95
N ALA A 674 -17.07 22.43 6.17
CA ALA A 674 -18.19 21.80 6.85
C ALA A 674 -18.03 21.85 8.37
N ASP A 675 -19.17 21.67 9.05
CA ASP A 675 -19.23 21.50 10.49
C ASP A 675 -19.12 20.01 10.84
N ILE A 676 -18.36 19.69 11.88
CA ILE A 676 -18.28 18.35 12.46
C ILE A 676 -19.14 18.31 13.73
N ARG A 677 -20.02 17.32 13.85
CA ARG A 677 -20.87 17.11 15.03
C ARG A 677 -20.75 15.69 15.57
N ASP A 678 -21.13 15.53 16.83
CA ASP A 678 -21.16 14.28 17.60
C ASP A 678 -22.54 13.64 17.70
#